data_AF-A0AAD0YX13-F1
#
_entry.id   AF-A0AAD0YX13-F1
#
_cell.length_a   1.000
_cell.length_b   1.000
_cell.length_c   1.000
_cell.angle_alpha   90.00
_cell.angle_beta   90.00
_cell.angle_gamma   90.00
#
_symmetry.space_group_name_H-M   'P 1'
#
loop_
_entity.id
_entity.type
_entity.pdbx_description
1 polymer ?
#
loop_
_entity_poly.entity_id
_entity_poly.type
_entity_poly.pdbx_seq_one_letter_code
_entity_poly.pdbx_strand_id
1 'polypeptide(L)'
;MFQDDKTTKVDTPKKEIKKGNDQLKDTVQENVAKKAEGKLTTTGEKVKKVAKVGQQSLSAAQGADMFMNQTFVPNDPSIVDNKVWAKQPTSKIHNVEAIAESVIAGINRVVKLDVIIEGKIIKHFKHFRLTQSAAKHHEFSLTLAHDTLGNAENHNLGEAQSFLGKRITVVFKYKDIEKGAERNFVGVVTEVGFSQEKGSLGNIVLKGYSPTVLLDAAPHIQSFGGAQPVSLNSIADQVIREGLGQSKFDFRIDAQHGNISYSSQYEETHYNYLARMAEAYGEQFYYDGEVLHFGKLPPQEKPIKLTYGSSVSDIAVKMKAQHVNPTFYGYNSSKNEKLTTGNSKINHASDIARRAYEISEKTFTTPSLRVAPIKATSFMDIDASQKGTAGSKASEVFVTSGTTTVPFLYPGCTADIEMRKTGSNETSYFTKLMIIEVTHEVDGRGYYDGRFEAIAADTGFIPRPEFEVPRAEAQFAKVISNTDPLNQGRVKIQFDWQNGPDSSEFIRVMTPDAGSSDKVNKNRGFMAIPEVGDQVIVNFVHQHPDRPFVMGGMFHGGIGAGGGADNNIKSLSSRSGNKLELNDGEGSVFLTDQGGANMKFDGAGNAHTNANNNKIVNVGNHNTVNAGSSSAINVGGKEGEPANSYLKMDASGNICLEGKTKIELKVGKNTITITQTGITISAADGMLDMNSLQNALLVTQDNLSIHSKSLTSINSGGDMTITGSTVDIN
;
A
#
# COMPACT_ATOMS: atom_id res chain seq x y z
N MET A 1 -7.16 -34.25 48.51
CA MET A 1 -6.72 -35.11 49.63
C MET A 1 -6.63 -36.54 49.11
N PHE A 2 -5.93 -37.42 49.82
CA PHE A 2 -5.54 -38.80 49.47
C PHE A 2 -6.57 -39.70 48.75
N GLN A 3 -6.04 -40.55 47.85
CA GLN A 3 -6.43 -41.97 47.58
C GLN A 3 -7.86 -42.29 47.08
N ASP A 4 -8.16 -43.49 46.56
CA ASP A 4 -7.42 -44.47 45.73
C ASP A 4 -8.51 -45.33 45.05
N ASP A 5 -8.27 -45.87 43.84
CA ASP A 5 -8.15 -47.34 43.64
C ASP A 5 -7.95 -47.77 42.16
N LYS A 6 -7.45 -49.00 41.99
CA LYS A 6 -7.35 -49.77 40.73
C LYS A 6 -8.17 -51.08 40.90
N THR A 7 -8.32 -52.07 40.01
CA THR A 7 -7.70 -52.40 38.69
C THR A 7 -8.80 -53.00 37.77
N THR A 8 -8.82 -54.16 37.06
CA THR A 8 -7.87 -55.28 36.80
C THR A 8 -8.15 -56.00 35.46
N LYS A 9 -7.27 -55.81 34.44
CA LYS A 9 -6.90 -56.81 33.41
C LYS A 9 -8.01 -57.29 32.43
N VAL A 10 -7.76 -58.02 31.33
CA VAL A 10 -6.72 -59.00 30.91
C VAL A 10 -6.38 -58.83 29.40
N ASP A 11 -5.16 -59.00 28.88
CA ASP A 11 -3.79 -58.93 29.46
C ASP A 11 -2.71 -58.69 28.35
N THR A 12 -1.98 -59.71 27.85
CA THR A 12 -0.81 -59.58 26.92
C THR A 12 -0.58 -60.89 26.08
N PRO A 13 0.47 -61.12 25.22
CA PRO A 13 1.55 -60.30 24.62
C PRO A 13 1.83 -60.51 23.08
N LYS A 14 3.00 -60.04 22.58
CA LYS A 14 3.48 -60.04 21.17
C LYS A 14 4.32 -61.28 20.78
N LYS A 15 4.31 -61.70 19.49
CA LYS A 15 5.54 -61.85 18.65
C LYS A 15 5.30 -62.21 17.17
N GLU A 16 6.30 -61.88 16.34
CA GLU A 16 6.54 -62.33 14.93
C GLU A 16 5.48 -61.90 13.89
N ILE A 17 5.76 -61.77 12.58
CA ILE A 17 6.86 -62.26 11.72
C ILE A 17 7.59 -61.10 10.99
N LYS A 18 8.89 -61.25 10.70
CA LYS A 18 9.68 -60.39 9.80
C LYS A 18 9.94 -61.11 8.45
N LYS A 19 9.32 -60.64 7.35
CA LYS A 19 9.84 -60.63 5.96
C LYS A 19 8.73 -60.22 4.97
N GLY A 20 9.09 -59.45 3.94
CA GLY A 20 8.17 -59.07 2.84
C GLY A 20 7.53 -57.69 2.99
N ASN A 21 8.24 -56.63 2.59
CA ASN A 21 7.63 -55.32 2.29
C ASN A 21 8.53 -54.41 1.40
N ASP A 22 9.85 -54.64 1.41
CA ASP A 22 10.83 -53.80 0.69
C ASP A 22 10.99 -54.12 -0.81
N GLN A 23 10.03 -54.83 -1.41
CA GLN A 23 9.97 -55.09 -2.87
C GLN A 23 8.67 -54.58 -3.53
N LEU A 24 7.83 -53.84 -2.79
CA LEU A 24 6.54 -53.33 -3.28
C LEU A 24 6.43 -51.79 -3.32
N LYS A 25 7.48 -51.05 -2.98
CA LYS A 25 7.48 -49.57 -2.99
C LYS A 25 8.09 -48.99 -4.27
N ASP A 26 9.25 -49.47 -4.69
CA ASP A 26 10.02 -48.88 -5.79
C ASP A 26 9.28 -48.98 -7.14
N THR A 27 8.66 -50.14 -7.40
CA THR A 27 7.86 -50.41 -8.61
C THR A 27 6.64 -49.49 -8.75
N VAL A 28 6.19 -48.85 -7.67
CA VAL A 28 5.05 -47.92 -7.68
C VAL A 28 5.50 -46.49 -8.00
N GLN A 29 6.68 -46.05 -7.58
CA GLN A 29 7.14 -44.67 -7.81
C GLN A 29 7.53 -44.42 -9.28
N GLU A 30 8.27 -45.32 -9.92
CA GLU A 30 8.65 -45.16 -11.34
C GLU A 30 7.43 -45.05 -12.28
N ASN A 31 6.38 -45.82 -12.02
CA ASN A 31 5.18 -45.87 -12.86
C ASN A 31 4.28 -44.63 -12.73
N VAL A 32 4.43 -43.85 -11.65
CA VAL A 32 3.75 -42.56 -11.49
C VAL A 32 4.52 -41.45 -12.21
N ALA A 33 5.86 -41.41 -12.10
CA ALA A 33 6.70 -40.42 -12.75
C ALA A 33 6.53 -40.41 -14.28
N LYS A 34 6.70 -41.57 -14.93
CA LYS A 34 6.56 -41.73 -16.39
C LYS A 34 5.17 -41.38 -16.94
N LYS A 35 4.14 -41.30 -16.07
CA LYS A 35 2.76 -40.93 -16.43
C LYS A 35 2.45 -39.43 -16.25
N ALA A 36 3.33 -38.67 -15.61
CA ALA A 36 3.23 -37.21 -15.47
C ALA A 36 3.86 -36.48 -16.66
N GLU A 37 5.09 -36.86 -17.05
CA GLU A 37 5.84 -36.20 -18.13
C GLU A 37 5.09 -36.24 -19.47
N GLY A 38 4.46 -37.39 -19.80
CA GLY A 38 3.69 -37.58 -21.03
C GLY A 38 2.42 -36.71 -21.19
N LYS A 39 2.01 -35.96 -20.14
CA LYS A 39 0.90 -34.99 -20.23
C LYS A 39 1.37 -33.54 -20.38
N LEU A 40 2.60 -33.22 -19.98
CA LEU A 40 3.15 -31.87 -20.08
C LEU A 40 3.52 -31.53 -21.53
N THR A 41 4.10 -32.47 -22.27
CA THR A 41 4.51 -32.32 -23.68
C THR A 41 3.32 -32.00 -24.60
N THR A 42 2.25 -32.79 -24.54
CA THR A 42 1.04 -32.62 -25.37
C THR A 42 0.26 -31.33 -25.11
N THR A 43 0.52 -30.65 -23.99
CA THR A 43 -0.13 -29.37 -23.64
C THR A 43 0.64 -28.18 -24.23
N GLY A 44 1.99 -28.21 -24.20
CA GLY A 44 2.83 -27.13 -24.71
C GLY A 44 2.72 -26.88 -26.22
N GLU A 45 2.49 -27.92 -27.02
CA GLU A 45 2.36 -27.78 -28.48
C GLU A 45 1.06 -27.08 -28.91
N LYS A 46 -0.05 -27.28 -28.16
CA LYS A 46 -1.32 -26.60 -28.45
C LYS A 46 -1.22 -25.09 -28.21
N VAL A 47 -0.56 -24.67 -27.13
CA VAL A 47 -0.32 -23.25 -26.85
C VAL A 47 0.53 -22.60 -27.95
N LYS A 48 1.59 -23.28 -28.41
CA LYS A 48 2.45 -22.77 -29.51
C LYS A 48 1.73 -22.65 -30.86
N LYS A 49 0.68 -23.43 -31.13
CA LYS A 49 -0.13 -23.28 -32.35
C LYS A 49 -1.10 -22.10 -32.31
N VAL A 50 -1.70 -21.80 -31.16
CA VAL A 50 -2.61 -20.64 -31.02
C VAL A 50 -1.83 -19.32 -31.15
N ALA A 51 -0.66 -19.22 -30.51
CA ALA A 51 0.18 -18.03 -30.54
C ALA A 51 0.63 -17.60 -31.95
N LYS A 52 0.75 -18.55 -32.90
CA LYS A 52 1.20 -18.26 -34.28
C LYS A 52 0.11 -17.74 -35.23
N VAL A 53 -1.17 -17.81 -34.87
CA VAL A 53 -2.27 -17.33 -35.74
C VAL A 53 -2.59 -15.85 -35.49
N GLY A 54 -2.36 -15.34 -34.28
CA GLY A 54 -2.61 -13.94 -33.93
C GLY A 54 -1.62 -12.91 -34.50
N GLN A 55 -0.53 -13.34 -35.15
CA GLN A 55 0.53 -12.45 -35.65
C GLN A 55 0.41 -12.03 -37.13
N GLN A 56 -0.68 -12.39 -37.82
CA GLN A 56 -0.89 -12.04 -39.25
C GLN A 56 -2.07 -11.09 -39.53
N SER A 57 -2.69 -10.49 -38.51
CA SER A 57 -3.90 -9.65 -38.66
C SER A 57 -3.77 -8.21 -38.11
N LEU A 58 -2.56 -7.68 -37.95
CA LEU A 58 -2.31 -6.34 -37.38
C LEU A 58 -1.49 -5.39 -38.27
N SER A 59 -1.23 -5.75 -39.53
CA SER A 59 -0.44 -4.94 -40.47
C SER A 59 -1.30 -3.98 -41.31
N ALA A 60 -2.22 -3.22 -40.68
CA ALA A 60 -3.18 -2.37 -41.41
C ALA A 60 -3.71 -1.13 -40.63
N ALA A 61 -2.90 -0.51 -39.74
CA ALA A 61 -3.17 0.84 -39.22
C ALA A 61 -1.85 1.52 -38.80
N GLN A 62 -1.55 2.68 -39.37
CA GLN A 62 -0.44 3.54 -38.93
C GLN A 62 -0.99 4.94 -38.62
N GLY A 63 -0.81 5.39 -37.39
CA GLY A 63 -1.19 6.72 -36.93
C GLY A 63 -1.71 6.72 -35.50
N ALA A 64 -1.08 7.50 -34.63
CA ALA A 64 -1.48 7.76 -33.24
C ALA A 64 -1.55 6.54 -32.28
N ASP A 65 -0.40 5.91 -32.02
CA ASP A 65 -0.11 5.26 -30.73
C ASP A 65 1.41 5.15 -30.49
N MET A 66 1.97 6.06 -29.68
CA MET A 66 3.37 6.01 -29.21
C MET A 66 3.54 6.49 -27.75
N PHE A 67 2.50 6.30 -26.94
CA PHE A 67 2.64 6.14 -25.49
C PHE A 67 2.34 4.68 -25.14
N MET A 68 2.61 4.25 -23.90
CA MET A 68 2.23 2.92 -23.38
C MET A 68 2.95 1.69 -24.00
N ASN A 69 4.28 1.73 -24.13
CA ASN A 69 5.09 0.51 -24.00
C ASN A 69 6.57 0.79 -23.66
N GLN A 70 6.88 0.89 -22.36
CA GLN A 70 8.21 0.58 -21.84
C GLN A 70 8.09 -0.60 -20.88
N THR A 71 8.89 -1.65 -21.10
CA THR A 71 8.90 -2.84 -20.24
C THR A 71 9.65 -2.53 -18.95
N PHE A 72 8.93 -2.46 -17.83
CA PHE A 72 9.52 -2.33 -16.50
C PHE A 72 10.55 -3.44 -16.25
N VAL A 73 11.76 -3.05 -15.81
CA VAL A 73 12.87 -3.97 -15.52
C VAL A 73 12.88 -4.30 -14.02
N PRO A 74 12.73 -5.59 -13.63
CA PRO A 74 12.91 -5.98 -12.24
C PRO A 74 14.39 -5.91 -11.84
N ASN A 75 14.68 -5.22 -10.74
CA ASN A 75 16.00 -5.32 -10.07
C ASN A 75 16.08 -6.66 -9.31
N ASP A 76 16.42 -7.74 -10.00
CA ASP A 76 16.80 -9.00 -9.36
C ASP A 76 18.27 -8.90 -8.86
N PRO A 77 18.59 -9.18 -7.57
CA PRO A 77 19.95 -8.99 -7.03
C PRO A 77 21.05 -9.86 -7.64
N SER A 78 20.72 -10.75 -8.57
CA SER A 78 21.64 -11.72 -9.19
C SER A 78 22.55 -11.14 -10.27
N ILE A 79 22.23 -9.98 -10.87
CA ILE A 79 22.94 -9.41 -12.02
C ILE A 79 23.91 -8.30 -11.57
N VAL A 80 25.04 -8.70 -11.00
CA VAL A 80 26.05 -7.75 -10.46
C VAL A 80 27.00 -7.20 -11.55
N ASP A 81 27.32 -8.00 -12.56
CA ASP A 81 28.45 -7.76 -13.48
C ASP A 81 28.13 -6.94 -14.76
N ASN A 82 26.92 -6.40 -14.89
CA ASN A 82 26.55 -5.53 -16.03
C ASN A 82 25.68 -4.33 -15.60
N LYS A 83 26.19 -3.54 -14.66
CA LYS A 83 25.51 -2.31 -14.21
C LYS A 83 25.41 -1.26 -15.32
N VAL A 84 24.21 -1.06 -15.84
CA VAL A 84 23.85 0.06 -16.74
C VAL A 84 24.28 1.40 -16.14
N TRP A 85 24.18 1.54 -14.82
CA TRP A 85 24.61 2.68 -13.99
C TRP A 85 26.07 3.10 -14.21
N ALA A 86 26.96 2.19 -14.61
CA ALA A 86 28.37 2.51 -14.90
C ALA A 86 28.57 3.30 -16.21
N LYS A 87 27.50 3.54 -16.98
CA LYS A 87 27.51 4.35 -18.21
C LYS A 87 26.71 5.66 -18.10
N GLN A 88 26.14 5.96 -16.93
CA GLN A 88 25.49 7.26 -16.69
C GLN A 88 26.52 8.40 -16.71
N PRO A 89 26.10 9.64 -17.02
CA PRO A 89 26.98 10.80 -16.91
C PRO A 89 27.43 10.98 -15.46
N THR A 90 28.74 11.13 -15.27
CA THR A 90 29.32 11.80 -14.11
C THR A 90 29.91 13.11 -14.62
N SER A 91 29.84 14.15 -13.79
CA SER A 91 30.74 15.29 -13.98
C SER A 91 32.19 14.81 -14.07
N LYS A 92 32.99 15.61 -14.75
CA LYS A 92 34.44 15.40 -14.85
C LYS A 92 35.11 16.73 -14.60
N ILE A 93 36.00 16.80 -13.61
CA ILE A 93 37.16 17.69 -13.79
C ILE A 93 38.00 17.02 -14.87
N HIS A 94 38.24 17.72 -15.98
CA HIS A 94 38.91 17.10 -17.12
C HIS A 94 40.36 16.66 -16.85
N ASN A 95 40.95 17.11 -15.73
CA ASN A 95 42.37 17.01 -15.39
C ASN A 95 42.69 17.62 -13.99
N VAL A 96 42.39 16.93 -12.89
CA VAL A 96 42.84 17.36 -11.53
C VAL A 96 44.37 17.54 -11.45
N GLU A 97 45.12 16.72 -12.18
CA GLU A 97 46.58 16.82 -12.28
C GLU A 97 47.02 18.16 -12.89
N ALA A 98 46.30 18.66 -13.91
CA ALA A 98 46.56 19.97 -14.48
C ALA A 98 46.21 21.12 -13.51
N ILE A 99 45.30 20.94 -12.53
CA ILE A 99 45.11 21.94 -11.46
C ILE A 99 46.41 22.06 -10.66
N ALA A 100 47.02 20.94 -10.27
CA ALA A 100 48.27 20.94 -9.51
C ALA A 100 49.45 21.49 -10.32
N GLU A 101 49.60 21.09 -11.58
CA GLU A 101 50.60 21.63 -12.51
C GLU A 101 50.40 23.12 -12.82
N SER A 102 49.16 23.62 -12.68
CA SER A 102 48.86 25.05 -12.84
C SER A 102 49.27 25.90 -11.62
N VAL A 103 49.52 25.32 -10.43
CA VAL A 103 49.83 26.14 -9.25
C VAL A 103 51.25 26.74 -9.34
N ILE A 104 51.32 28.07 -9.44
CA ILE A 104 52.58 28.82 -9.26
C ILE A 104 52.53 29.51 -7.90
N ALA A 105 53.51 29.21 -7.03
CA ALA A 105 53.55 29.75 -5.68
C ALA A 105 53.63 31.29 -5.69
N GLY A 106 52.64 31.94 -5.05
CA GLY A 106 52.57 33.40 -4.94
C GLY A 106 51.97 34.14 -6.14
N ILE A 107 51.50 33.44 -7.19
CA ILE A 107 50.84 34.06 -8.35
C ILE A 107 49.39 33.57 -8.45
N ASN A 108 48.44 34.48 -8.21
CA ASN A 108 47.04 34.26 -8.54
C ASN A 108 46.86 34.42 -10.06
N ARG A 109 46.57 33.31 -10.75
CA ARG A 109 46.28 33.34 -12.19
C ARG A 109 44.95 34.03 -12.49
N VAL A 110 44.88 34.64 -13.67
CA VAL A 110 43.67 35.28 -14.18
C VAL A 110 42.74 34.20 -14.74
N VAL A 111 41.50 34.19 -14.28
CA VAL A 111 40.44 33.27 -14.73
C VAL A 111 39.81 33.79 -16.02
N LYS A 112 39.55 32.88 -16.96
CA LYS A 112 38.75 33.10 -18.16
C LYS A 112 37.45 32.31 -18.01
N LEU A 113 36.33 32.95 -18.30
CA LEU A 113 35.03 32.29 -18.45
C LEU A 113 34.67 32.23 -19.94
N ASP A 114 34.50 31.03 -20.47
CA ASP A 114 33.84 30.84 -21.76
C ASP A 114 32.34 30.64 -21.51
N VAL A 115 31.54 31.67 -21.82
CA VAL A 115 30.09 31.69 -21.59
C VAL A 115 29.33 31.45 -22.88
N ILE A 116 28.42 30.48 -22.88
CA ILE A 116 27.64 30.05 -24.03
C ILE A 116 26.17 29.98 -23.62
N ILE A 117 25.27 30.66 -24.33
CA ILE A 117 23.82 30.63 -24.08
C ILE A 117 23.12 30.14 -25.35
N GLU A 118 22.47 28.97 -25.29
CA GLU A 118 21.83 28.31 -26.44
C GLU A 118 22.74 28.20 -27.69
N GLY A 119 24.06 28.13 -27.50
CA GLY A 119 25.07 28.11 -28.58
C GLY A 119 25.65 29.49 -28.97
N LYS A 120 25.04 30.61 -28.56
CA LYS A 120 25.61 31.96 -28.77
C LYS A 120 26.73 32.20 -27.74
N ILE A 121 27.95 32.41 -28.21
CA ILE A 121 29.13 32.69 -27.36
C ILE A 121 29.10 34.17 -26.93
N ILE A 122 29.15 34.41 -25.62
CA ILE A 122 29.22 35.74 -25.02
C ILE A 122 30.70 36.11 -24.86
N LYS A 123 31.19 37.02 -25.72
CA LYS A 123 32.63 37.34 -25.83
C LYS A 123 33.21 38.10 -24.62
N HIS A 124 32.39 38.91 -23.97
CA HIS A 124 32.80 39.83 -22.90
C HIS A 124 31.72 39.88 -21.82
N PHE A 125 32.12 40.07 -20.57
CA PHE A 125 31.23 40.32 -19.44
C PHE A 125 31.89 41.33 -18.50
N LYS A 126 31.09 42.05 -17.70
CA LYS A 126 31.58 42.98 -16.67
C LYS A 126 31.82 42.26 -15.35
N HIS A 127 30.93 41.33 -15.01
CA HIS A 127 30.95 40.58 -13.75
C HIS A 127 30.15 39.28 -13.90
N PHE A 128 30.60 38.20 -13.27
CA PHE A 128 29.87 36.96 -13.11
C PHE A 128 29.96 36.49 -11.67
N ARG A 129 28.81 36.12 -11.08
CA ARG A 129 28.73 35.48 -9.77
C ARG A 129 27.89 34.22 -9.85
N LEU A 130 28.35 33.15 -9.21
CA LEU A 130 27.69 31.85 -9.13
C LEU A 130 27.79 31.33 -7.69
N THR A 131 26.67 31.09 -7.03
CA THR A 131 26.59 30.45 -5.71
C THR A 131 25.99 29.05 -5.89
N GLN A 132 26.68 28.03 -5.40
CA GLN A 132 26.32 26.61 -5.49
C GLN A 132 26.19 26.02 -4.08
N SER A 133 25.25 25.08 -3.89
CA SER A 133 24.97 24.43 -2.61
C SER A 133 24.47 23.02 -2.83
N ALA A 134 24.92 22.07 -2.01
CA ALA A 134 24.44 20.70 -2.02
C ALA A 134 22.97 20.56 -1.58
N ALA A 135 22.42 21.58 -0.89
CA ALA A 135 21.10 21.52 -0.27
C ALA A 135 20.03 22.42 -0.93
N LYS A 136 20.41 23.25 -1.91
CA LYS A 136 19.57 24.28 -2.55
C LYS A 136 19.86 24.36 -4.05
N HIS A 137 19.00 25.04 -4.81
CA HIS A 137 19.33 25.43 -6.17
C HIS A 137 20.59 26.31 -6.19
N HIS A 138 21.41 26.15 -7.22
CA HIS A 138 22.51 27.08 -7.48
C HIS A 138 21.91 28.35 -8.08
N GLU A 139 22.47 29.51 -7.76
CA GLU A 139 22.06 30.81 -8.31
C GLU A 139 23.22 31.42 -9.10
N PHE A 140 22.94 32.03 -10.25
CA PHE A 140 23.95 32.80 -10.99
C PHE A 140 23.44 34.18 -11.41
N SER A 141 24.38 35.11 -11.58
CA SER A 141 24.17 36.46 -12.10
C SER A 141 25.31 36.82 -13.04
N LEU A 142 24.98 37.16 -14.27
CA LEU A 142 25.91 37.55 -15.33
C LEU A 142 25.59 38.96 -15.81
N THR A 143 26.50 39.90 -15.57
CA THR A 143 26.37 41.31 -15.96
C THR A 143 27.19 41.58 -17.22
N LEU A 144 26.51 42.00 -18.29
CA LEU A 144 27.11 42.34 -19.59
C LEU A 144 27.07 43.86 -19.82
N ALA A 145 27.91 44.36 -20.72
CA ALA A 145 27.78 45.72 -21.23
C ALA A 145 26.63 45.81 -22.25
N HIS A 146 26.00 46.97 -22.37
CA HIS A 146 24.86 47.21 -23.29
C HIS A 146 25.10 46.75 -24.74
N ASP A 147 26.33 46.86 -25.22
CA ASP A 147 26.85 46.60 -26.56
C ASP A 147 27.36 45.16 -26.76
N THR A 148 27.34 44.33 -25.72
CA THR A 148 27.98 43.00 -25.71
C THR A 148 27.40 42.03 -26.74
N LEU A 149 26.13 42.19 -27.12
CA LEU A 149 25.44 41.27 -28.03
C LEU A 149 25.70 41.58 -29.51
N GLY A 150 26.25 42.76 -29.81
CA GLY A 150 26.57 43.25 -31.15
C GLY A 150 25.87 44.58 -31.46
N ASN A 151 24.59 44.67 -31.09
CA ASN A 151 23.83 45.92 -31.05
C ASN A 151 23.83 46.51 -29.64
N ALA A 152 23.60 47.83 -29.52
CA ALA A 152 23.48 48.51 -28.24
C ALA A 152 22.08 48.31 -27.63
N GLU A 153 22.00 47.43 -26.63
CA GLU A 153 20.79 47.18 -25.86
C GLU A 153 20.37 48.36 -24.99
N ASN A 154 19.07 48.42 -24.71
CA ASN A 154 18.46 49.39 -23.82
C ASN A 154 17.37 48.70 -22.98
N HIS A 155 16.50 49.47 -22.32
CA HIS A 155 15.41 48.94 -21.49
C HIS A 155 14.43 48.00 -22.23
N ASN A 156 14.44 47.95 -23.56
CA ASN A 156 13.61 47.03 -24.35
C ASN A 156 14.23 45.62 -24.50
N LEU A 157 15.52 45.41 -24.19
CA LEU A 157 16.17 44.10 -24.12
C LEU A 157 16.01 43.24 -25.40
N GLY A 158 16.20 43.81 -26.59
CA GLY A 158 15.77 43.25 -27.88
C GLY A 158 16.33 41.86 -28.21
N GLU A 159 17.66 41.71 -28.34
CA GLU A 159 18.30 40.40 -28.45
C GLU A 159 18.35 39.69 -27.09
N ALA A 160 18.50 40.43 -26.00
CA ALA A 160 18.65 39.86 -24.65
C ALA A 160 17.44 39.01 -24.20
N GLN A 161 16.21 39.38 -24.57
CA GLN A 161 14.99 38.60 -24.34
C GLN A 161 15.10 37.15 -24.84
N SER A 162 15.83 36.91 -25.95
CA SER A 162 15.96 35.57 -26.53
C SER A 162 16.70 34.56 -25.64
N PHE A 163 17.37 35.02 -24.58
CA PHE A 163 18.03 34.19 -23.57
C PHE A 163 17.11 33.72 -22.45
N LEU A 164 15.90 34.26 -22.30
CA LEU A 164 14.98 33.85 -21.24
C LEU A 164 14.54 32.38 -21.42
N GLY A 165 14.65 31.59 -20.36
CA GLY A 165 14.37 30.15 -20.38
C GLY A 165 15.43 29.29 -21.10
N LYS A 166 16.58 29.86 -21.47
CA LYS A 166 17.63 29.17 -22.25
C LYS A 166 18.70 28.50 -21.39
N ARG A 167 19.33 27.47 -21.98
CA ARG A 167 20.44 26.75 -21.35
C ARG A 167 21.72 27.59 -21.45
N ILE A 168 22.28 27.95 -20.29
CA ILE A 168 23.62 28.55 -20.19
C ILE A 168 24.65 27.47 -19.87
N THR A 169 25.87 27.65 -20.37
CA THR A 169 27.07 26.94 -19.93
C THR A 169 28.19 27.94 -19.71
N VAL A 170 28.84 27.85 -18.56
CA VAL A 170 29.97 28.67 -18.16
C VAL A 170 31.15 27.73 -17.91
N VAL A 171 32.22 27.86 -18.70
CA VAL A 171 33.43 27.06 -18.52
C VAL A 171 34.51 27.91 -17.85
N PHE A 172 34.88 27.54 -16.64
CA PHE A 172 35.98 28.13 -15.89
C PHE A 172 37.32 27.58 -16.39
N LYS A 173 38.26 28.48 -16.74
CA LYS A 173 39.61 28.14 -17.23
C LYS A 173 40.64 29.13 -16.69
N TYR A 174 41.93 28.80 -16.74
CA TYR A 174 42.99 29.82 -16.61
C TYR A 174 43.30 30.48 -17.96
N LYS A 175 43.49 31.80 -17.96
CA LYS A 175 43.65 32.62 -19.18
C LYS A 175 44.96 32.39 -19.93
N ASP A 176 45.95 31.83 -19.25
CA ASP A 176 47.34 31.67 -19.67
C ASP A 176 47.75 30.21 -19.95
N ILE A 177 46.80 29.27 -19.98
CA ILE A 177 47.04 27.87 -20.34
C ILE A 177 45.96 27.36 -21.31
N GLU A 178 46.30 27.19 -22.60
CA GLU A 178 45.34 26.71 -23.62
C GLU A 178 44.88 25.26 -23.42
N LYS A 179 45.64 24.47 -22.65
CA LYS A 179 45.31 23.10 -22.24
C LYS A 179 45.35 22.96 -20.71
N GLY A 180 44.81 23.96 -20.03
CA GLY A 180 44.75 24.03 -18.57
C GLY A 180 43.64 23.18 -17.97
N ALA A 181 43.39 23.39 -16.68
CA ALA A 181 42.23 22.82 -16.01
C ALA A 181 40.92 23.53 -16.40
N GLU A 182 39.85 22.74 -16.57
CA GLU A 182 38.52 23.24 -16.94
C GLU A 182 37.42 22.63 -16.05
N ARG A 183 36.44 23.45 -15.64
CA ARG A 183 35.18 23.00 -15.00
C ARG A 183 33.98 23.70 -15.65
N ASN A 184 32.93 22.93 -15.94
CA ASN A 184 31.67 23.42 -16.45
C ASN A 184 30.70 23.73 -15.30
N PHE A 185 29.95 24.83 -15.43
CA PHE A 185 28.65 25.02 -14.81
C PHE A 185 27.57 25.09 -15.90
N VAL A 186 26.46 24.38 -15.71
CA VAL A 186 25.27 24.39 -16.57
C VAL A 186 24.07 24.89 -15.77
N GLY A 187 23.27 25.76 -16.38
CA GLY A 187 22.11 26.36 -15.73
C GLY A 187 21.04 26.82 -16.71
N VAL A 188 20.01 27.46 -16.18
CA VAL A 188 18.86 28.00 -16.93
C VAL A 188 18.70 29.47 -16.58
N VAL A 189 18.66 30.35 -17.59
CA VAL A 189 18.39 31.78 -17.41
C VAL A 189 16.89 31.95 -17.10
N THR A 190 16.55 32.49 -15.92
CA THR A 190 15.17 32.74 -15.49
C THR A 190 14.82 34.22 -15.37
N GLU A 191 15.81 35.10 -15.40
CA GLU A 191 15.62 36.55 -15.39
C GLU A 191 16.50 37.21 -16.47
N VAL A 192 15.91 38.12 -17.24
CA VAL A 192 16.62 39.01 -18.16
C VAL A 192 16.22 40.44 -17.81
N GLY A 193 17.16 41.26 -17.37
CA GLY A 193 16.92 42.62 -16.91
C GLY A 193 17.90 43.64 -17.48
N PHE A 194 17.50 44.92 -17.45
CA PHE A 194 18.36 46.07 -17.76
C PHE A 194 18.64 46.85 -16.48
N SER A 195 19.90 47.15 -16.19
CA SER A 195 20.32 47.90 -15.01
C SER A 195 21.20 49.09 -15.42
N GLN A 196 20.82 50.31 -15.00
CA GLN A 196 21.49 51.54 -15.36
C GLN A 196 21.70 52.43 -14.14
N GLU A 197 22.98 52.71 -13.82
CA GLU A 197 23.37 53.56 -12.71
C GLU A 197 24.09 54.82 -13.20
N LYS A 198 23.93 55.94 -12.47
CA LYS A 198 24.87 57.09 -12.46
C LYS A 198 25.25 57.64 -13.85
N GLY A 199 24.32 57.64 -14.80
CA GLY A 199 24.54 58.12 -16.17
C GLY A 199 25.36 57.19 -17.07
N SER A 200 25.62 55.96 -16.64
CA SER A 200 26.24 54.93 -17.50
C SER A 200 25.32 54.53 -18.66
N LEU A 201 25.89 53.92 -19.71
CA LEU A 201 25.16 53.41 -20.87
C LEU A 201 24.31 52.15 -20.58
N GLY A 202 24.27 51.70 -19.32
CA GLY A 202 23.53 50.52 -18.89
C GLY A 202 24.32 49.21 -18.91
N ASN A 203 23.66 48.19 -18.37
CA ASN A 203 24.10 46.81 -18.27
C ASN A 203 22.93 45.89 -18.60
N ILE A 204 23.19 44.77 -19.26
CA ILE A 204 22.26 43.64 -19.33
C ILE A 204 22.59 42.75 -18.15
N VAL A 205 21.60 42.33 -17.37
CA VAL A 205 21.75 41.42 -16.25
C VAL A 205 20.96 40.16 -16.55
N LEU A 206 21.65 39.03 -16.66
CA LEU A 206 21.04 37.72 -16.82
C LEU A 206 21.17 36.99 -15.48
N LYS A 207 20.06 36.65 -14.83
CA LYS A 207 20.07 35.76 -13.66
C LYS A 207 19.43 34.43 -13.98
N GLY A 208 19.75 33.43 -13.17
CA GLY A 208 19.18 32.11 -13.33
C GLY A 208 19.65 31.14 -12.27
N TYR A 209 19.26 29.88 -12.47
CA TYR A 209 19.45 28.82 -11.50
C TYR A 209 20.08 27.56 -12.11
N SER A 210 20.46 26.61 -11.26
CA SER A 210 20.67 25.22 -11.69
C SER A 210 19.40 24.62 -12.32
N PRO A 211 19.51 23.59 -13.19
CA PRO A 211 18.35 22.96 -13.84
C PRO A 211 17.33 22.39 -12.85
N THR A 212 17.72 22.12 -11.60
CA THR A 212 16.82 21.72 -10.51
C THR A 212 15.67 22.70 -10.26
N VAL A 213 15.77 23.98 -10.66
CA VAL A 213 14.63 24.91 -10.59
C VAL A 213 13.44 24.48 -11.45
N LEU A 214 13.69 23.71 -12.53
CA LEU A 214 12.64 23.15 -13.39
C LEU A 214 11.89 21.98 -12.72
N LEU A 215 12.43 21.42 -11.63
CA LEU A 215 11.76 20.45 -10.78
C LEU A 215 10.85 21.14 -9.74
N ASP A 216 11.05 22.43 -9.47
CA ASP A 216 10.12 23.30 -8.71
C ASP A 216 9.11 24.00 -9.64
N ALA A 217 8.46 23.19 -10.47
CA ALA A 217 7.24 23.57 -11.17
C ALA A 217 6.05 23.69 -10.19
N ALA A 218 4.85 23.96 -10.72
CA ALA A 218 3.63 23.95 -9.91
C ALA A 218 3.44 22.60 -9.17
N PRO A 219 3.02 22.61 -7.89
CA PRO A 219 2.70 21.37 -7.16
C PRO A 219 1.63 20.55 -7.89
N HIS A 220 1.79 19.21 -7.89
CA HIS A 220 0.83 18.30 -8.52
C HIS A 220 0.71 16.98 -7.74
N ILE A 221 -0.18 16.10 -8.19
CA ILE A 221 -0.49 14.83 -7.52
C ILE A 221 -0.29 13.67 -8.51
N GLN A 222 0.55 12.70 -8.15
CA GLN A 222 0.71 11.44 -8.86
C GLN A 222 1.10 10.28 -7.92
N SER A 223 1.11 9.05 -8.44
CA SER A 223 1.41 7.84 -7.67
C SER A 223 2.28 6.84 -8.42
N PHE A 224 3.19 6.19 -7.70
CA PHE A 224 4.09 5.18 -8.22
C PHE A 224 3.84 3.84 -7.54
N GLY A 225 3.76 2.77 -8.34
CA GLY A 225 3.52 1.42 -7.88
C GLY A 225 2.06 1.14 -7.57
N GLY A 226 1.77 0.59 -6.39
CA GLY A 226 0.43 0.20 -5.94
C GLY A 226 -0.11 -1.05 -6.63
N ALA A 227 -0.23 -1.01 -7.96
CA ALA A 227 -0.59 -2.16 -8.79
C ALA A 227 0.48 -3.26 -8.76
N GLN A 228 1.76 -2.88 -8.78
CA GLN A 228 2.95 -3.71 -8.54
C GLN A 228 4.03 -2.84 -7.85
N PRO A 229 5.00 -3.41 -7.12
CA PRO A 229 6.13 -2.64 -6.59
C PRO A 229 7.04 -2.09 -7.70
N VAL A 230 7.55 -0.88 -7.53
CA VAL A 230 8.42 -0.19 -8.51
C VAL A 230 9.75 0.20 -7.84
N SER A 231 10.87 0.12 -8.56
CA SER A 231 12.18 0.47 -7.99
C SER A 231 12.32 1.98 -7.77
N LEU A 232 12.96 2.40 -6.69
CA LEU A 232 13.21 3.84 -6.43
C LEU A 232 14.00 4.50 -7.57
N ASN A 233 14.91 3.75 -8.21
CA ASN A 233 15.64 4.20 -9.40
C ASN A 233 14.70 4.54 -10.57
N SER A 234 13.65 3.74 -10.80
CA SER A 234 12.66 3.99 -11.86
C SER A 234 11.79 5.22 -11.55
N ILE A 235 11.41 5.40 -10.28
CA ILE A 235 10.63 6.55 -9.81
C ILE A 235 11.43 7.85 -10.01
N ALA A 236 12.70 7.86 -9.58
CA ALA A 236 13.57 9.00 -9.77
C ALA A 236 13.81 9.32 -11.26
N ASP A 237 13.98 8.31 -12.10
CA ASP A 237 14.21 8.49 -13.55
C ASP A 237 12.98 9.10 -14.25
N GLN A 238 11.78 8.63 -13.91
CA GLN A 238 10.53 9.22 -14.38
C GLN A 238 10.38 10.68 -13.93
N VAL A 239 10.45 10.94 -12.63
CA VAL A 239 10.23 12.28 -12.04
C VAL A 239 11.25 13.31 -12.53
N ILE A 240 12.51 12.92 -12.72
CA ILE A 240 13.55 13.82 -13.25
C ILE A 240 13.32 14.10 -14.74
N ARG A 241 12.86 13.11 -15.53
CA ARG A 241 12.52 13.31 -16.95
C ARG A 241 11.28 14.17 -17.17
N GLU A 242 10.30 14.10 -16.26
CA GLU A 242 9.10 14.93 -16.30
C GLU A 242 9.44 16.43 -16.21
N GLY A 243 10.23 16.85 -15.22
CA GLY A 243 10.59 18.26 -15.05
C GLY A 243 11.78 18.76 -15.88
N LEU A 244 12.85 17.97 -16.07
CA LEU A 244 14.02 18.40 -16.87
C LEU A 244 13.83 18.21 -18.39
N GLY A 245 12.85 17.40 -18.79
CA GLY A 245 12.64 16.97 -20.16
C GLY A 245 13.70 15.98 -20.66
N GLN A 246 13.51 15.48 -21.88
CA GLN A 246 14.45 14.54 -22.49
C GLN A 246 15.70 15.28 -23.01
N SER A 247 16.88 14.87 -22.53
CA SER A 247 18.21 15.18 -23.10
C SER A 247 18.68 16.65 -23.10
N LYS A 248 18.11 17.54 -22.26
CA LYS A 248 18.62 18.93 -22.08
C LYS A 248 19.69 19.07 -20.99
N PHE A 249 19.59 18.25 -19.94
CA PHE A 249 20.40 18.32 -18.72
C PHE A 249 20.74 16.91 -18.27
N ASP A 250 21.96 16.73 -17.76
CA ASP A 250 22.47 15.43 -17.36
C ASP A 250 22.12 15.09 -15.91
N PHE A 251 21.80 13.82 -15.67
CA PHE A 251 21.49 13.30 -14.34
C PHE A 251 21.94 11.86 -14.16
N ARG A 252 22.20 11.48 -12.91
CA ARG A 252 22.72 10.19 -12.47
C ARG A 252 21.85 9.64 -11.34
N ILE A 253 21.51 8.35 -11.42
CA ILE A 253 20.59 7.68 -10.51
C ILE A 253 21.22 6.33 -10.12
N ASP A 254 21.54 6.15 -8.84
CA ASP A 254 22.17 4.94 -8.28
C ASP A 254 21.70 4.74 -6.83
N ALA A 255 20.39 4.63 -6.63
CA ALA A 255 19.77 4.47 -5.32
C ALA A 255 20.11 3.12 -4.68
N GLN A 256 20.39 3.13 -3.37
CA GLN A 256 20.64 1.93 -2.57
C GLN A 256 19.35 1.15 -2.30
N HIS A 257 18.24 1.85 -2.12
CA HIS A 257 16.95 1.26 -1.78
C HIS A 257 16.32 0.50 -2.95
N GLY A 258 15.55 -0.53 -2.62
CA GLY A 258 14.95 -1.47 -3.57
C GLY A 258 13.62 -1.00 -4.15
N ASN A 259 12.64 -1.90 -4.10
CA ASN A 259 11.30 -1.67 -4.65
C ASN A 259 10.34 -1.15 -3.57
N ILE A 260 9.63 -0.08 -3.91
CA ILE A 260 8.62 0.56 -3.07
C ILE A 260 7.25 0.01 -3.48
N SER A 261 6.41 -0.35 -2.50
CA SER A 261 5.09 -0.95 -2.77
C SER A 261 4.07 0.06 -3.30
N TYR A 262 4.08 1.27 -2.75
CA TYR A 262 3.29 2.43 -3.16
C TYR A 262 3.95 3.70 -2.60
N SER A 263 4.09 4.73 -3.43
CA SER A 263 4.38 6.09 -2.99
C SER A 263 3.58 7.09 -3.82
N SER A 264 3.21 8.23 -3.25
CA SER A 264 2.51 9.30 -3.96
C SER A 264 3.23 10.62 -3.76
N GLN A 265 3.53 11.28 -4.87
CA GLN A 265 3.82 12.71 -4.90
C GLN A 265 2.47 13.41 -4.67
N TYR A 266 2.29 14.13 -3.57
CA TYR A 266 0.99 14.69 -3.19
C TYR A 266 1.11 16.17 -2.85
N GLU A 267 0.49 17.01 -3.69
CA GLU A 267 0.46 18.48 -3.57
C GLU A 267 1.85 19.09 -3.37
N GLU A 268 2.86 18.51 -4.03
CA GLU A 268 4.27 18.87 -3.91
C GLU A 268 4.98 18.88 -5.27
N THR A 269 6.07 19.63 -5.36
CA THR A 269 6.88 19.75 -6.58
C THR A 269 7.74 18.50 -6.82
N HIS A 270 8.28 18.32 -8.03
CA HIS A 270 9.19 17.21 -8.31
C HIS A 270 10.47 17.31 -7.48
N TYR A 271 10.98 18.53 -7.24
CA TYR A 271 12.15 18.76 -6.38
C TYR A 271 11.86 18.37 -4.93
N ASN A 272 10.72 18.81 -4.38
CA ASN A 272 10.30 18.47 -3.02
C ASN A 272 10.13 16.95 -2.83
N TYR A 273 9.50 16.28 -3.81
CA TYR A 273 9.33 14.84 -3.82
C TYR A 273 10.68 14.11 -3.80
N LEU A 274 11.60 14.46 -4.71
CA LEU A 274 12.94 13.85 -4.76
C LEU A 274 13.74 14.13 -3.48
N ALA A 275 13.71 15.36 -2.98
CA ALA A 275 14.40 15.78 -1.75
C ALA A 275 13.89 15.01 -0.52
N ARG A 276 12.56 14.92 -0.33
CA ARG A 276 12.01 14.15 0.80
C ARG A 276 12.28 12.67 0.65
N MET A 277 12.18 12.11 -0.55
CA MET A 277 12.45 10.69 -0.80
C MET A 277 13.93 10.35 -0.55
N ALA A 278 14.84 11.28 -0.84
CA ALA A 278 16.26 11.11 -0.56
C ALA A 278 16.54 11.04 0.96
N GLU A 279 16.14 12.05 1.75
CA GLU A 279 16.24 12.01 3.23
C GLU A 279 15.56 10.75 3.80
N ALA A 280 14.37 10.43 3.29
CA ALA A 280 13.52 9.39 3.86
C ALA A 280 14.03 7.95 3.60
N TYR A 281 14.79 7.73 2.52
CA TYR A 281 15.47 6.46 2.23
C TYR A 281 16.99 6.47 2.50
N GLY A 282 17.57 7.61 2.89
CA GLY A 282 19.01 7.78 3.12
C GLY A 282 19.85 7.90 1.85
N GLU A 283 19.21 8.17 0.71
CA GLU A 283 19.87 8.51 -0.55
C GLU A 283 20.38 9.96 -0.51
N GLN A 284 21.34 10.30 -1.36
CA GLN A 284 21.85 11.65 -1.51
C GLN A 284 21.21 12.29 -2.75
N PHE A 285 20.79 13.55 -2.66
CA PHE A 285 20.19 14.31 -3.76
C PHE A 285 20.80 15.70 -3.83
N TYR A 286 21.56 16.00 -4.89
CA TYR A 286 22.23 17.29 -5.07
C TYR A 286 22.65 17.53 -6.52
N TYR A 287 22.86 18.80 -6.89
CA TYR A 287 23.45 19.18 -8.17
C TYR A 287 24.94 19.50 -7.99
N ASP A 288 25.81 18.97 -8.84
CA ASP A 288 27.26 19.22 -8.75
C ASP A 288 27.74 20.42 -9.62
N GLY A 289 26.79 21.09 -10.29
CA GLY A 289 27.04 22.17 -11.25
C GLY A 289 26.89 21.75 -12.72
N GLU A 290 26.90 20.45 -13.03
CA GLU A 290 26.73 19.93 -14.39
C GLU A 290 25.77 18.73 -14.42
N VAL A 291 25.87 17.81 -13.45
CA VAL A 291 25.03 16.61 -13.30
C VAL A 291 24.20 16.66 -12.01
N LEU A 292 22.92 16.28 -12.11
CA LEU A 292 22.04 16.05 -10.96
C LEU A 292 22.18 14.62 -10.45
N HIS A 293 22.53 14.43 -9.19
CA HIS A 293 22.69 13.10 -8.58
C HIS A 293 21.50 12.75 -7.70
N PHE A 294 21.02 11.52 -7.81
CA PHE A 294 20.09 10.89 -6.87
C PHE A 294 20.63 9.48 -6.51
N GLY A 295 20.75 9.17 -5.22
CA GLY A 295 21.23 7.86 -4.75
C GLY A 295 22.58 7.94 -4.06
N LYS A 296 23.49 7.01 -4.38
CA LYS A 296 24.88 7.04 -3.89
C LYS A 296 25.64 8.23 -4.45
N LEU A 297 26.51 8.80 -3.61
CA LEU A 297 27.55 9.72 -4.08
C LEU A 297 28.33 9.09 -5.25
N PRO A 298 28.69 9.86 -6.29
CA PRO A 298 29.49 9.36 -7.40
C PRO A 298 30.89 8.92 -6.93
N PRO A 299 31.60 8.09 -7.70
CA PRO A 299 33.00 7.76 -7.42
C PRO A 299 33.84 9.01 -7.24
N GLN A 300 34.50 9.12 -6.09
CA GLN A 300 35.26 10.33 -5.74
C GLN A 300 36.51 10.48 -6.61
N GLU A 301 36.70 11.68 -7.16
CA GLU A 301 37.90 12.05 -7.92
C GLU A 301 39.14 12.18 -7.01
N LYS A 302 40.30 12.46 -7.61
CA LYS A 302 41.49 12.87 -6.85
C LYS A 302 41.20 14.18 -6.11
N PRO A 303 41.53 14.32 -4.82
CA PRO A 303 41.23 15.55 -4.08
C PRO A 303 41.97 16.77 -4.66
N ILE A 304 41.29 17.91 -4.71
CA ILE A 304 41.90 19.18 -5.06
C ILE A 304 42.78 19.66 -3.89
N LYS A 305 44.08 19.84 -4.13
CA LYS A 305 45.01 20.32 -3.11
C LYS A 305 44.80 21.81 -2.82
N LEU A 306 44.42 22.15 -1.60
CA LEU A 306 44.22 23.51 -1.12
C LEU A 306 45.23 23.84 -0.02
N THR A 307 45.97 24.94 -0.16
CA THR A 307 47.06 25.31 0.74
C THR A 307 46.83 26.69 1.35
N TYR A 308 46.68 26.73 2.68
CA TYR A 308 46.52 27.95 3.44
C TYR A 308 47.76 28.86 3.33
N GLY A 309 47.52 30.15 3.08
CA GLY A 309 48.56 31.13 2.74
C GLY A 309 49.06 31.04 1.29
N SER A 310 48.41 30.27 0.41
CA SER A 310 48.77 30.16 -1.01
C SER A 310 47.55 30.13 -1.93
N SER A 311 46.78 29.04 -1.93
CA SER A 311 45.54 28.90 -2.72
C SER A 311 44.27 29.05 -1.87
N VAL A 312 44.42 29.12 -0.55
CA VAL A 312 43.41 29.53 0.42
C VAL A 312 43.98 30.70 1.23
N SER A 313 43.24 31.81 1.34
CA SER A 313 43.67 33.02 2.05
C SER A 313 43.19 33.04 3.49
N ASP A 314 41.89 32.81 3.71
CA ASP A 314 41.25 32.70 5.03
C ASP A 314 40.76 31.28 5.24
N ILE A 315 40.85 30.75 6.47
CA ILE A 315 40.25 29.47 6.83
C ILE A 315 39.67 29.50 8.25
N ALA A 316 38.42 29.07 8.39
CA ALA A 316 37.67 29.01 9.63
C ALA A 316 37.13 27.60 9.84
N VAL A 317 37.69 26.90 10.82
CA VAL A 317 37.31 25.53 11.22
C VAL A 317 36.36 25.59 12.40
N LYS A 318 35.19 24.95 12.28
CA LYS A 318 34.07 25.00 13.23
C LYS A 318 33.70 23.57 13.66
N MET A 319 33.71 23.30 14.97
CA MET A 319 33.06 22.12 15.54
C MET A 319 31.65 22.52 16.03
N LYS A 320 30.63 21.72 15.70
CA LYS A 320 29.24 21.92 16.15
C LYS A 320 28.80 20.69 16.95
N ALA A 321 28.17 20.89 18.10
CA ALA A 321 27.45 19.82 18.79
C ALA A 321 26.04 19.70 18.18
N GLN A 322 25.61 18.50 17.81
CA GLN A 322 24.34 18.24 17.11
C GLN A 322 23.55 17.10 17.76
N HIS A 323 22.24 17.01 17.51
CA HIS A 323 21.49 15.80 17.84
C HIS A 323 21.72 14.75 16.73
N VAL A 324 22.66 13.83 16.97
CA VAL A 324 23.12 12.84 15.97
C VAL A 324 22.44 11.46 16.09
N ASN A 325 21.57 11.27 17.10
CA ASN A 325 20.96 9.97 17.40
C ASN A 325 19.40 10.01 17.30
N PRO A 326 18.82 10.31 16.11
CA PRO A 326 17.39 10.15 15.89
C PRO A 326 17.00 8.67 15.98
N THR A 327 15.79 8.36 16.48
CA THR A 327 15.24 7.00 16.43
C THR A 327 13.88 6.96 15.75
N PHE A 328 13.67 5.97 14.88
CA PHE A 328 12.42 5.81 14.15
C PHE A 328 11.67 4.53 14.49
N TYR A 329 10.34 4.59 14.38
CA TYR A 329 9.47 3.42 14.40
C TYR A 329 8.47 3.42 13.25
N GLY A 330 7.99 2.22 12.92
CA GLY A 330 6.91 1.97 11.99
C GLY A 330 6.06 0.77 12.43
N TYR A 331 5.10 0.38 11.60
CA TYR A 331 4.20 -0.74 11.87
C TYR A 331 3.76 -1.41 10.58
N ASN A 332 4.14 -2.68 10.38
CA ASN A 332 3.65 -3.50 9.29
C ASN A 332 2.30 -4.11 9.71
N SER A 333 1.21 -3.48 9.26
CA SER A 333 -0.14 -3.95 9.59
C SER A 333 -0.50 -5.30 8.99
N SER A 334 0.15 -5.72 7.89
CA SER A 334 -0.10 -6.99 7.23
C SER A 334 0.52 -8.19 7.97
N LYS A 335 1.47 -7.92 8.87
CA LYS A 335 2.07 -8.90 9.80
C LYS A 335 1.69 -8.69 11.27
N ASN A 336 1.07 -7.55 11.60
CA ASN A 336 0.93 -7.03 12.97
C ASN A 336 2.29 -6.87 13.70
N GLU A 337 3.27 -6.30 13.01
CA GLU A 337 4.67 -6.22 13.46
C GLU A 337 5.09 -4.76 13.69
N LYS A 338 5.55 -4.43 14.92
CA LYS A 338 6.15 -3.12 15.21
C LYS A 338 7.59 -3.11 14.69
N LEU A 339 7.91 -2.13 13.85
CA LEU A 339 9.24 -1.98 13.24
C LEU A 339 10.03 -0.93 14.03
N THR A 340 11.21 -1.31 14.53
CA THR A 340 12.16 -0.45 15.25
C THR A 340 13.58 -0.98 15.05
N THR A 341 14.56 -0.09 14.86
CA THR A 341 15.99 -0.44 14.81
C THR A 341 16.72 0.00 16.09
N GLY A 342 17.97 -0.43 16.26
CA GLY A 342 18.88 0.07 17.30
C GLY A 342 19.57 1.37 16.88
N ASN A 343 20.52 1.87 17.67
CA ASN A 343 21.23 3.12 17.34
C ASN A 343 22.14 2.95 16.11
N SER A 344 21.91 3.75 15.07
CA SER A 344 22.78 3.80 13.87
C SER A 344 23.97 4.72 14.13
N LYS A 345 25.16 4.18 14.40
CA LYS A 345 26.39 4.99 14.51
C LYS A 345 26.96 5.32 13.13
N ILE A 346 27.35 6.58 12.95
CA ILE A 346 28.08 7.07 11.77
C ILE A 346 29.57 7.09 12.08
N ASN A 347 30.40 6.61 11.15
CA ASN A 347 31.85 6.60 11.30
C ASN A 347 32.44 7.88 10.69
N HIS A 348 33.45 8.44 11.36
CA HIS A 348 34.25 9.56 10.87
C HIS A 348 35.73 9.18 10.89
N ALA A 349 36.44 9.32 9.76
CA ALA A 349 37.89 9.10 9.71
C ALA A 349 38.68 10.32 10.22
N SER A 350 38.19 11.55 9.97
CA SER A 350 38.76 12.76 10.54
C SER A 350 38.58 12.81 12.07
N ASP A 351 39.69 12.87 12.81
CA ASP A 351 39.70 12.88 14.29
C ASP A 351 38.87 14.01 14.90
N ILE A 352 38.86 15.18 14.27
CA ILE A 352 38.11 16.35 14.76
C ILE A 352 36.60 16.10 14.60
N ALA A 353 36.18 15.56 13.45
CA ALA A 353 34.78 15.19 13.22
C ALA A 353 34.32 14.04 14.13
N ARG A 354 35.16 13.00 14.29
CA ARG A 354 34.94 11.91 15.24
C ARG A 354 34.75 12.43 16.67
N ARG A 355 35.62 13.33 17.12
CA ARG A 355 35.51 13.93 18.46
C ARG A 355 34.29 14.84 18.61
N ALA A 356 33.90 15.58 17.58
CA ALA A 356 32.67 16.37 17.59
C ALA A 356 31.40 15.49 17.62
N TYR A 357 31.39 14.35 16.92
CA TYR A 357 30.33 13.34 17.00
C TYR A 357 30.26 12.71 18.39
N GLU A 358 31.39 12.27 18.95
CA GLU A 358 31.45 11.70 20.30
C GLU A 358 31.05 12.69 21.41
N ILE A 359 31.29 13.99 21.22
CA ILE A 359 30.77 15.04 22.12
C ILE A 359 29.25 15.19 21.91
N SER A 360 28.80 15.22 20.65
CA SER A 360 27.37 15.31 20.30
C SER A 360 26.53 14.19 20.94
N GLU A 361 27.01 12.94 20.92
CA GLU A 361 26.36 11.80 21.60
C GLU A 361 26.25 11.97 23.12
N LYS A 362 27.18 12.71 23.75
CA LYS A 362 27.24 12.94 25.20
C LYS A 362 26.50 14.21 25.63
N THR A 363 26.38 15.20 24.75
CA THR A 363 25.64 16.45 24.97
C THR A 363 24.13 16.25 24.77
N PHE A 364 23.72 15.52 23.73
CA PHE A 364 22.31 15.36 23.36
C PHE A 364 21.78 13.96 23.71
N THR A 365 21.57 13.73 25.00
CA THR A 365 21.10 12.44 25.55
C THR A 365 19.57 12.24 25.49
N THR A 366 18.80 13.28 25.13
CA THR A 366 17.34 13.22 25.05
C THR A 366 16.87 12.27 23.93
N PRO A 367 16.04 11.24 24.22
CA PRO A 367 15.51 10.34 23.20
C PRO A 367 14.66 11.07 22.15
N SER A 368 14.94 10.84 20.87
CA SER A 368 14.23 11.46 19.74
C SER A 368 13.48 10.41 18.92
N LEU A 369 12.41 9.84 19.52
CA LEU A 369 11.59 8.79 18.88
C LEU A 369 10.50 9.41 17.99
N ARG A 370 10.53 9.11 16.69
CA ARG A 370 9.57 9.61 15.70
C ARG A 370 8.98 8.48 14.86
N VAL A 371 7.81 8.71 14.24
CA VAL A 371 7.35 7.84 13.14
C VAL A 371 8.32 8.01 11.97
N ALA A 372 8.67 6.91 11.29
CA ALA A 372 9.52 6.96 10.09
C ALA A 372 8.92 7.88 9.00
N PRO A 373 9.75 8.51 8.15
CA PRO A 373 9.32 9.36 7.04
C PRO A 373 8.86 8.59 5.78
N ILE A 374 8.68 7.27 5.88
CA ILE A 374 8.26 6.38 4.78
C ILE A 374 7.20 5.38 5.24
N LYS A 375 6.50 4.74 4.31
CA LYS A 375 5.67 3.55 4.61
C LYS A 375 6.56 2.30 4.81
N ALA A 376 7.19 2.20 5.98
CA ALA A 376 8.02 1.06 6.32
C ALA A 376 7.23 -0.26 6.36
N THR A 377 7.73 -1.23 5.58
CA THR A 377 7.28 -2.63 5.51
C THR A 377 8.23 -3.58 6.24
N SER A 378 9.50 -3.19 6.40
CA SER A 378 10.59 -3.98 6.97
C SER A 378 11.43 -3.17 7.98
N PHE A 379 12.26 -3.86 8.76
CA PHE A 379 13.25 -3.22 9.64
C PHE A 379 14.36 -2.50 8.86
N MET A 380 14.69 -2.94 7.65
CA MET A 380 15.69 -2.29 6.79
C MET A 380 15.21 -0.90 6.35
N ASP A 381 13.91 -0.73 6.16
CA ASP A 381 13.28 0.53 5.77
C ASP A 381 13.49 1.58 6.89
N ILE A 382 13.26 1.17 8.16
CA ILE A 382 13.50 2.02 9.34
C ILE A 382 15.00 2.36 9.48
N ASP A 383 15.87 1.36 9.31
CA ASP A 383 17.33 1.55 9.41
C ASP A 383 17.87 2.47 8.30
N ALA A 384 17.30 2.42 7.09
CA ALA A 384 17.63 3.33 5.99
C ALA A 384 17.25 4.78 6.33
N SER A 385 16.00 5.06 6.73
CA SER A 385 15.57 6.40 7.18
C SER A 385 16.43 6.92 8.35
N GLN A 386 16.77 6.05 9.29
CA GLN A 386 17.54 6.43 10.47
C GLN A 386 19.00 6.74 10.11
N LYS A 387 19.64 5.92 9.28
CA LYS A 387 20.99 6.18 8.76
C LYS A 387 21.05 7.43 7.90
N GLY A 388 20.04 7.72 7.09
CA GLY A 388 19.93 8.97 6.33
C GLY A 388 19.92 10.19 7.25
N THR A 389 18.95 10.25 8.16
CA THR A 389 18.79 11.40 9.08
C THR A 389 20.01 11.55 10.01
N ALA A 390 20.53 10.45 10.56
CA ALA A 390 21.72 10.46 11.42
C ALA A 390 22.98 10.84 10.64
N GLY A 391 23.17 10.30 9.43
CA GLY A 391 24.29 10.57 8.53
C GLY A 391 24.37 12.03 8.11
N SER A 392 23.24 12.62 7.74
CA SER A 392 23.19 14.05 7.40
C SER A 392 23.54 14.93 8.60
N LYS A 393 22.95 14.67 9.79
CA LYS A 393 23.28 15.42 11.01
C LYS A 393 24.71 15.17 11.52
N ALA A 394 25.27 13.99 11.26
CA ALA A 394 26.68 13.69 11.51
C ALA A 394 27.59 14.50 10.59
N SER A 395 27.24 14.72 9.32
CA SER A 395 28.05 15.57 8.41
C SER A 395 28.23 17.00 8.94
N GLU A 396 27.23 17.54 9.63
CA GLU A 396 27.22 18.90 10.16
C GLU A 396 28.05 19.13 11.44
N VAL A 397 28.59 18.08 12.08
CA VAL A 397 29.35 18.24 13.35
C VAL A 397 30.71 18.91 13.17
N PHE A 398 31.25 18.89 11.95
CA PHE A 398 32.54 19.46 11.61
C PHE A 398 32.44 20.17 10.25
N VAL A 399 32.68 21.48 10.28
CA VAL A 399 32.49 22.37 9.14
C VAL A 399 33.72 23.25 9.00
N THR A 400 34.30 23.28 7.82
CA THR A 400 35.42 24.18 7.47
C THR A 400 34.99 25.08 6.32
N SER A 401 35.27 26.38 6.44
CA SER A 401 34.94 27.39 5.44
C SER A 401 36.14 28.29 5.17
N GLY A 402 36.30 28.82 3.96
CA GLY A 402 37.44 29.67 3.62
C GLY A 402 37.32 30.44 2.30
N THR A 403 38.27 31.35 2.07
CA THR A 403 38.44 32.09 0.81
C THR A 403 39.53 31.41 -0.03
N THR A 404 39.35 31.30 -1.34
CA THR A 404 40.23 30.54 -2.24
C THR A 404 40.36 31.17 -3.62
N THR A 405 41.52 30.97 -4.24
CA THR A 405 41.82 31.41 -5.61
C THR A 405 41.71 30.28 -6.64
N VAL A 406 41.18 29.11 -6.25
CA VAL A 406 40.93 27.97 -7.15
C VAL A 406 39.50 28.02 -7.70
N PRO A 407 39.30 28.13 -9.03
CA PRO A 407 37.98 28.28 -9.65
C PRO A 407 37.25 26.96 -9.96
N PHE A 408 37.77 25.81 -9.49
CA PHE A 408 37.30 24.47 -9.87
C PHE A 408 36.62 23.67 -8.75
N LEU A 409 36.38 24.28 -7.58
CA LEU A 409 35.61 23.65 -6.50
C LEU A 409 34.11 23.59 -6.87
N TYR A 410 33.38 22.57 -6.43
CA TYR A 410 31.94 22.44 -6.62
C TYR A 410 31.33 21.48 -5.58
N PRO A 411 30.00 21.52 -5.30
CA PRO A 411 29.37 20.64 -4.30
C PRO A 411 29.59 19.16 -4.60
N GLY A 412 30.00 18.39 -3.59
CA GLY A 412 30.33 16.97 -3.69
C GLY A 412 31.76 16.65 -4.12
N CYS A 413 32.55 17.63 -4.59
CA CYS A 413 33.98 17.44 -4.86
C CYS A 413 34.76 17.33 -3.55
N THR A 414 35.89 16.62 -3.54
CA THR A 414 36.78 16.54 -2.36
C THR A 414 38.05 17.36 -2.53
N ALA A 415 38.58 17.86 -1.42
CA ALA A 415 39.76 18.71 -1.35
C ALA A 415 40.62 18.36 -0.13
N ASP A 416 41.94 18.24 -0.33
CA ASP A 416 42.89 18.02 0.75
C ASP A 416 43.43 19.37 1.24
N ILE A 417 43.19 19.68 2.52
CA ILE A 417 43.68 20.92 3.14
C ILE A 417 45.10 20.71 3.68
N GLU A 418 46.00 21.59 3.26
CA GLU A 418 47.34 21.75 3.83
C GLU A 418 47.47 23.11 4.54
N MET A 419 47.92 23.08 5.79
CA MET A 419 48.26 24.26 6.58
C MET A 419 49.76 24.52 6.49
N ARG A 420 50.21 25.78 6.36
CA ARG A 420 51.63 26.11 6.56
C ARG A 420 52.02 25.95 8.03
N LYS A 421 53.24 25.46 8.28
CA LYS A 421 53.83 25.36 9.61
C LYS A 421 54.23 26.75 10.10
N THR A 422 54.03 27.03 11.39
CA THR A 422 54.38 28.33 11.99
C THR A 422 55.88 28.62 11.83
N GLY A 423 56.22 29.68 11.10
CA GLY A 423 57.60 30.12 10.91
C GLY A 423 58.37 29.44 9.76
N SER A 424 57.72 28.64 8.90
CA SER A 424 58.36 28.13 7.67
C SER A 424 57.42 28.11 6.47
N ASN A 425 58.00 27.90 5.28
CA ASN A 425 57.23 27.73 4.04
C ASN A 425 56.73 26.28 3.85
N GLU A 426 57.09 25.36 4.75
CA GLU A 426 56.61 23.97 4.70
C GLU A 426 55.13 23.89 5.03
N THR A 427 54.45 22.93 4.41
CA THR A 427 53.06 22.58 4.75
C THR A 427 52.98 21.29 5.56
N SER A 428 51.84 21.09 6.20
CA SER A 428 51.40 19.85 6.81
C SER A 428 49.95 19.59 6.40
N TYR A 429 49.65 18.37 5.96
CA TYR A 429 48.28 17.91 5.74
C TYR A 429 47.47 18.05 7.02
N PHE A 430 46.25 18.57 6.89
CA PHE A 430 45.32 18.82 7.99
C PHE A 430 44.15 17.82 7.95
N THR A 431 43.36 17.84 6.89
CA THR A 431 42.22 16.92 6.72
C THR A 431 41.70 16.93 5.29
N LYS A 432 40.98 15.87 4.92
CA LYS A 432 40.24 15.77 3.66
C LYS A 432 38.81 16.26 3.84
N LEU A 433 38.43 17.24 3.04
CA LEU A 433 37.11 17.84 3.03
C LEU A 433 36.30 17.44 1.80
N MET A 434 34.98 17.51 1.93
CA MET A 434 34.03 17.51 0.82
C MET A 434 33.32 18.87 0.78
N ILE A 435 33.40 19.56 -0.35
CA ILE A 435 32.76 20.87 -0.55
C ILE A 435 31.25 20.67 -0.55
N ILE A 436 30.51 21.46 0.23
CA ILE A 436 29.04 21.45 0.26
C ILE A 436 28.47 22.73 -0.33
N GLU A 437 29.14 23.86 -0.17
CA GLU A 437 28.77 25.14 -0.78
C GLU A 437 30.00 25.83 -1.37
N VAL A 438 29.82 26.53 -2.48
CA VAL A 438 30.85 27.40 -3.06
C VAL A 438 30.21 28.62 -3.71
N THR A 439 30.80 29.80 -3.52
CA THR A 439 30.51 31.01 -4.30
C THR A 439 31.74 31.37 -5.11
N HIS A 440 31.54 31.55 -6.41
CA HIS A 440 32.51 32.02 -7.38
C HIS A 440 32.14 33.45 -7.79
N GLU A 441 33.11 34.36 -7.78
CA GLU A 441 32.93 35.74 -8.22
C GLU A 441 34.08 36.12 -9.15
N VAL A 442 33.77 36.53 -10.38
CA VAL A 442 34.76 36.85 -11.43
C VAL A 442 34.46 38.22 -12.06
N ASP A 443 35.47 39.09 -12.15
CA ASP A 443 35.36 40.38 -12.82
C ASP A 443 35.70 40.31 -14.32
N GLY A 444 35.36 41.36 -15.08
CA GLY A 444 35.68 41.46 -16.52
C GLY A 444 37.17 41.55 -16.88
N ARG A 445 38.09 41.59 -15.90
CA ARG A 445 39.54 41.45 -16.10
C ARG A 445 39.99 40.00 -15.94
N GLY A 446 39.23 39.22 -15.16
CA GLY A 446 39.47 37.83 -14.80
C GLY A 446 40.05 37.65 -13.39
N TYR A 447 39.93 38.63 -12.50
CA TYR A 447 40.17 38.42 -11.07
C TYR A 447 39.05 37.55 -10.50
N TYR A 448 39.41 36.61 -9.62
CA TYR A 448 38.51 35.64 -9.02
C TYR A 448 38.59 35.69 -7.49
N ASP A 449 37.43 35.82 -6.83
CA ASP A 449 37.24 35.51 -5.41
C ASP A 449 36.36 34.25 -5.30
N GLY A 450 36.87 33.24 -4.62
CA GLY A 450 36.16 32.00 -4.34
C GLY A 450 35.92 31.85 -2.84
N ARG A 451 34.74 31.41 -2.42
CA ARG A 451 34.41 31.13 -1.01
C ARG A 451 33.75 29.79 -0.89
N PHE A 452 34.17 28.94 0.03
CA PHE A 452 33.62 27.60 0.21
C PHE A 452 33.19 27.31 1.65
N GLU A 453 32.20 26.44 1.82
CA GLU A 453 31.93 25.71 3.07
C GLU A 453 31.92 24.20 2.77
N ALA A 454 32.48 23.41 3.69
CA ALA A 454 32.84 22.02 3.46
C ALA A 454 32.79 21.18 4.76
N ILE A 455 32.51 19.88 4.62
CA ILE A 455 32.40 18.88 5.69
C ILE A 455 33.59 17.90 5.65
N ALA A 456 33.71 17.01 6.64
CA ALA A 456 34.62 15.86 6.54
C ALA A 456 34.15 14.89 5.45
N ALA A 457 35.03 14.49 4.54
CA ALA A 457 34.65 13.73 3.33
C ALA A 457 34.18 12.28 3.59
N ASP A 458 34.60 11.70 4.71
CA ASP A 458 34.60 10.24 4.90
C ASP A 458 33.31 9.68 5.52
N THR A 459 32.26 10.50 5.67
CA THR A 459 30.94 10.09 6.19
C THR A 459 30.13 9.28 5.18
N GLY A 460 30.30 9.58 3.87
CA GLY A 460 29.40 9.12 2.82
C GLY A 460 28.05 9.87 2.75
N PHE A 461 27.87 10.94 3.55
CA PHE A 461 26.65 11.73 3.64
C PHE A 461 26.91 13.24 3.49
N ILE A 462 26.03 13.91 2.76
CA ILE A 462 25.97 15.38 2.64
C ILE A 462 24.87 15.98 3.54
N PRO A 463 24.86 17.32 3.76
CA PRO A 463 23.71 18.01 4.33
C PRO A 463 22.48 17.78 3.45
N ARG A 464 21.35 17.50 4.09
CA ARG A 464 20.09 17.24 3.42
C ARG A 464 19.59 18.47 2.63
N PRO A 465 18.91 18.27 1.50
CA PRO A 465 18.17 19.34 0.83
C PRO A 465 17.06 19.93 1.69
N GLU A 466 16.63 21.14 1.36
CA GLU A 466 15.42 21.74 1.92
C GLU A 466 14.18 21.18 1.23
N PHE A 467 13.18 20.76 2.02
CA PHE A 467 11.90 20.24 1.57
C PHE A 467 10.82 20.40 2.65
N GLU A 468 9.56 20.46 2.23
CA GLU A 468 8.39 20.41 3.11
C GLU A 468 7.76 19.00 3.12
N VAL A 469 7.14 18.62 4.24
CA VAL A 469 6.51 17.31 4.39
C VAL A 469 5.05 17.39 3.94
N PRO A 470 4.64 16.73 2.84
CA PRO A 470 3.28 16.77 2.34
C PRO A 470 2.29 16.15 3.33
N ARG A 471 1.07 16.67 3.34
CA ARG A 471 -0.02 16.21 4.21
C ARG A 471 -1.24 15.87 3.37
N ALA A 472 -1.55 14.58 3.27
CA ALA A 472 -2.71 14.11 2.55
C ALA A 472 -3.99 14.24 3.39
N GLU A 473 -4.95 15.01 2.88
CA GLU A 473 -6.30 15.13 3.43
C GLU A 473 -7.20 13.94 3.04
N ALA A 474 -8.37 13.82 3.67
CA ALA A 474 -9.32 12.77 3.36
C ALA A 474 -9.94 12.96 1.97
N GLN A 475 -9.97 11.91 1.16
CA GLN A 475 -10.31 11.95 -0.26
C GLN A 475 -11.34 10.86 -0.62
N PHE A 476 -12.07 11.05 -1.71
CA PHE A 476 -12.86 9.97 -2.30
C PHE A 476 -11.98 9.08 -3.19
N ALA A 477 -12.40 7.82 -3.30
CA ALA A 477 -11.83 6.86 -4.22
C ALA A 477 -12.87 5.81 -4.60
N LYS A 478 -12.61 5.09 -5.69
CA LYS A 478 -13.42 3.96 -6.13
C LYS A 478 -12.74 2.63 -5.79
N VAL A 479 -13.50 1.65 -5.30
CA VAL A 479 -13.00 0.29 -5.08
C VAL A 479 -12.89 -0.45 -6.41
N ILE A 480 -11.68 -0.90 -6.75
CA ILE A 480 -11.39 -1.62 -8.00
C ILE A 480 -11.10 -3.11 -7.80
N SER A 481 -10.79 -3.54 -6.58
CA SER A 481 -10.72 -4.96 -6.21
C SER A 481 -10.86 -5.15 -4.69
N ASN A 482 -11.63 -6.15 -4.28
CA ASN A 482 -11.68 -6.64 -2.89
C ASN A 482 -11.13 -8.06 -2.75
N THR A 483 -10.51 -8.61 -3.80
CA THR A 483 -9.88 -9.94 -3.80
C THR A 483 -8.46 -9.87 -3.21
N ASP A 484 -8.37 -9.67 -1.89
CA ASP A 484 -7.08 -9.59 -1.17
C ASP A 484 -6.30 -10.92 -1.20
N PRO A 485 -5.10 -11.00 -1.81
CA PRO A 485 -4.29 -12.21 -1.87
C PRO A 485 -3.89 -12.78 -0.50
N LEU A 486 -3.90 -11.96 0.56
CA LEU A 486 -3.58 -12.38 1.93
C LEU A 486 -4.83 -12.67 2.78
N ASN A 487 -6.04 -12.49 2.23
CA ASN A 487 -7.32 -12.67 2.92
C ASN A 487 -7.42 -11.88 4.25
N GLN A 488 -7.03 -10.60 4.25
CA GLN A 488 -7.00 -9.71 5.41
C GLN A 488 -8.12 -8.64 5.41
N GLY A 489 -9.12 -8.78 4.53
CA GLY A 489 -10.21 -7.80 4.40
C GLY A 489 -9.78 -6.45 3.82
N ARG A 490 -8.69 -6.45 3.02
CA ARG A 490 -8.17 -5.24 2.38
C ARG A 490 -8.81 -5.04 1.00
N VAL A 491 -8.85 -3.79 0.55
CA VAL A 491 -9.32 -3.42 -0.79
C VAL A 491 -8.22 -2.69 -1.56
N LYS A 492 -8.29 -2.76 -2.88
CA LYS A 492 -7.51 -1.95 -3.81
C LYS A 492 -8.43 -0.85 -4.35
N ILE A 493 -7.98 0.40 -4.29
CA ILE A 493 -8.74 1.57 -4.74
C ILE A 493 -8.07 2.28 -5.91
N GLN A 494 -8.81 3.17 -6.56
CA GLN A 494 -8.33 4.17 -7.49
C GLN A 494 -8.86 5.53 -7.03
N PHE A 495 -7.97 6.49 -6.72
CA PHE A 495 -8.35 7.86 -6.39
C PHE A 495 -8.81 8.61 -7.66
N ASP A 496 -9.60 9.67 -7.50
CA ASP A 496 -10.18 10.42 -8.63
C ASP A 496 -9.12 11.11 -9.54
N TRP A 497 -7.88 11.27 -9.05
CA TRP A 497 -6.73 11.78 -9.81
C TRP A 497 -5.87 10.67 -10.45
N GLN A 498 -6.09 9.39 -10.12
CA GLN A 498 -5.40 8.25 -10.74
C GLN A 498 -6.08 7.83 -12.03
N ASN A 499 -5.30 7.49 -13.06
CA ASN A 499 -5.81 7.20 -14.39
C ASN A 499 -5.35 5.83 -14.91
N GLY A 500 -6.15 5.22 -15.79
CA GLY A 500 -5.81 3.95 -16.44
C GLY A 500 -5.48 2.81 -15.44
N PRO A 501 -4.25 2.26 -15.45
CA PRO A 501 -3.85 1.19 -14.52
C PRO A 501 -3.54 1.66 -13.10
N ASP A 502 -3.34 2.97 -12.89
CA ASP A 502 -2.82 3.52 -11.65
C ASP A 502 -3.84 3.39 -10.52
N SER A 503 -3.34 2.97 -9.36
CA SER A 503 -4.19 2.53 -8.24
C SER A 503 -3.37 2.35 -6.97
N SER A 504 -4.02 2.24 -5.82
CA SER A 504 -3.34 1.90 -4.57
C SER A 504 -2.82 0.45 -4.58
N GLU A 505 -2.02 0.08 -3.59
CA GLU A 505 -1.89 -1.33 -3.18
C GLU A 505 -3.12 -1.78 -2.36
N PHE A 506 -3.13 -3.01 -1.83
CA PHE A 506 -4.20 -3.49 -0.95
C PHE A 506 -4.15 -2.82 0.44
N ILE A 507 -5.05 -1.87 0.66
CA ILE A 507 -5.16 -1.04 1.86
C ILE A 507 -6.23 -1.54 2.83
N ARG A 508 -6.07 -1.24 4.12
CA ARG A 508 -7.00 -1.66 5.18
C ARG A 508 -8.32 -0.90 5.10
N VAL A 509 -9.39 -1.56 5.52
CA VAL A 509 -10.73 -1.00 5.73
C VAL A 509 -10.96 -0.81 7.23
N MET A 510 -11.42 0.37 7.63
CA MET A 510 -11.92 0.67 8.98
C MET A 510 -13.33 0.10 9.16
N THR A 511 -13.65 -0.35 10.37
CA THR A 511 -14.94 -0.96 10.71
C THR A 511 -15.30 -0.62 12.17
N PRO A 512 -16.60 -0.54 12.56
CA PRO A 512 -17.01 -0.12 13.90
C PRO A 512 -16.49 -0.98 15.07
N ASP A 513 -16.27 -2.29 14.88
CA ASP A 513 -15.50 -3.13 15.80
C ASP A 513 -14.62 -4.11 14.99
N ALA A 514 -13.41 -4.37 15.48
CA ALA A 514 -12.49 -5.33 14.90
C ALA A 514 -11.63 -6.02 15.97
N GLY A 515 -11.29 -7.29 15.71
CA GLY A 515 -10.21 -8.00 16.40
C GLY A 515 -10.45 -9.50 16.48
N SER A 516 -10.10 -10.06 17.64
CA SER A 516 -10.18 -11.48 17.95
C SER A 516 -10.63 -11.73 19.41
N SER A 517 -10.79 -13.01 19.76
CA SER A 517 -10.88 -13.58 21.11
C SER A 517 -10.58 -15.09 21.05
N ASP A 518 -10.42 -15.75 22.20
CA ASP A 518 -10.16 -17.20 22.30
C ASP A 518 -11.20 -18.09 21.58
N LYS A 519 -12.41 -17.54 21.35
CA LYS A 519 -13.50 -18.22 20.63
C LYS A 519 -13.60 -17.81 19.16
N VAL A 520 -13.03 -16.67 18.78
CA VAL A 520 -13.14 -16.06 17.44
C VAL A 520 -11.79 -15.47 17.04
N ASN A 521 -10.92 -16.31 16.49
CA ASN A 521 -9.52 -15.98 16.20
C ASN A 521 -9.31 -14.92 15.10
N LYS A 522 -10.32 -14.71 14.23
CA LYS A 522 -10.31 -13.71 13.15
C LYS A 522 -11.72 -13.12 12.97
N ASN A 523 -11.78 -11.88 12.51
CA ASN A 523 -13.02 -11.20 12.12
C ASN A 523 -14.09 -11.15 13.23
N ARG A 524 -13.67 -11.02 14.50
CA ARG A 524 -14.57 -10.66 15.60
C ARG A 524 -14.88 -9.17 15.48
N GLY A 525 -16.16 -8.83 15.50
CA GLY A 525 -16.65 -7.46 15.29
C GLY A 525 -17.52 -7.37 14.05
N PHE A 526 -17.50 -6.22 13.37
CA PHE A 526 -18.29 -6.00 12.16
C PHE A 526 -17.44 -6.26 10.92
N MET A 527 -17.92 -7.12 10.01
CA MET A 527 -17.22 -7.48 8.77
C MET A 527 -18.12 -7.24 7.56
N ALA A 528 -18.04 -6.05 6.99
CA ALA A 528 -18.52 -5.73 5.65
C ALA A 528 -17.35 -5.09 4.89
N ILE A 529 -16.85 -5.78 3.86
CA ILE A 529 -15.79 -5.26 2.99
C ILE A 529 -16.47 -4.62 1.76
N PRO A 530 -16.11 -3.38 1.37
CA PRO A 530 -16.64 -2.75 0.17
C PRO A 530 -16.52 -3.62 -1.08
N GLU A 531 -17.50 -3.52 -1.96
CA GLU A 531 -17.60 -4.27 -3.21
C GLU A 531 -16.98 -3.50 -4.38
N VAL A 532 -16.62 -4.22 -5.46
CA VAL A 532 -15.99 -3.61 -6.63
C VAL A 532 -17.00 -2.70 -7.35
N GLY A 533 -16.67 -1.42 -7.43
CA GLY A 533 -17.54 -0.36 -7.92
C GLY A 533 -17.90 0.69 -6.87
N ASP A 534 -17.86 0.34 -5.57
CA ASP A 534 -18.26 1.22 -4.48
C ASP A 534 -17.39 2.49 -4.42
N GLN A 535 -18.03 3.63 -4.11
CA GLN A 535 -17.31 4.83 -3.68
C GLN A 535 -17.01 4.72 -2.18
N VAL A 536 -15.77 5.03 -1.81
CA VAL A 536 -15.27 5.01 -0.43
C VAL A 536 -14.62 6.34 -0.09
N ILE A 537 -14.67 6.71 1.18
CA ILE A 537 -13.87 7.81 1.72
C ILE A 537 -12.60 7.24 2.38
N VAL A 538 -11.47 7.83 2.02
CA VAL A 538 -10.11 7.37 2.32
C VAL A 538 -9.42 8.41 3.18
N ASN A 539 -8.59 7.97 4.13
CA ASN A 539 -7.79 8.85 4.98
C ASN A 539 -6.37 8.25 5.15
N PHE A 540 -5.44 9.01 5.70
CA PHE A 540 -4.02 8.73 5.63
C PHE A 540 -3.42 8.63 7.03
N VAL A 541 -2.75 7.52 7.34
CA VAL A 541 -2.21 7.29 8.69
C VAL A 541 -1.07 8.28 8.98
N HIS A 542 -1.29 9.15 9.98
CA HIS A 542 -0.48 10.33 10.26
C HIS A 542 -0.44 11.38 9.12
N GLN A 543 -1.51 11.51 8.33
CA GLN A 543 -1.60 12.42 7.16
C GLN A 543 -0.54 12.13 6.06
N HIS A 544 0.06 10.95 6.06
CA HIS A 544 1.16 10.62 5.15
C HIS A 544 0.62 10.04 3.83
N PRO A 545 0.91 10.62 2.65
CA PRO A 545 0.30 10.22 1.36
C PRO A 545 0.50 8.74 1.03
N ASP A 546 1.67 8.17 1.34
CA ASP A 546 1.95 6.75 1.13
C ASP A 546 1.18 5.77 2.08
N ARG A 547 0.34 6.28 3.00
CA ARG A 547 -0.36 5.47 4.03
C ARG A 547 -1.91 5.52 4.00
N PRO A 548 -2.58 5.35 2.84
CA PRO A 548 -4.04 5.36 2.78
C PRO A 548 -4.68 4.15 3.48
N PHE A 549 -5.88 4.38 4.01
CA PHE A 549 -6.83 3.37 4.49
C PHE A 549 -8.27 3.86 4.22
N VAL A 550 -9.20 2.94 3.96
CA VAL A 550 -10.62 3.28 3.79
C VAL A 550 -11.23 3.53 5.17
N MET A 551 -11.89 4.68 5.37
CA MET A 551 -12.68 4.96 6.58
C MET A 551 -14.08 4.33 6.49
N GLY A 552 -14.67 4.28 5.30
CA GLY A 552 -15.97 3.66 5.04
C GLY A 552 -16.45 3.85 3.61
N GLY A 553 -17.56 3.20 3.25
CA GLY A 553 -18.30 3.49 2.02
C GLY A 553 -19.04 4.82 2.09
N MET A 554 -19.22 5.48 0.94
CA MET A 554 -19.99 6.71 0.81
C MET A 554 -21.05 6.54 -0.28
N PHE A 555 -22.31 6.80 0.05
CA PHE A 555 -23.38 6.77 -0.95
C PHE A 555 -23.38 8.05 -1.79
N HIS A 556 -23.23 7.91 -3.10
CA HIS A 556 -23.53 8.98 -4.06
C HIS A 556 -24.99 8.91 -4.54
N GLY A 557 -25.50 9.98 -5.15
CA GLY A 557 -26.90 10.10 -5.59
C GLY A 557 -27.38 9.14 -6.69
N GLY A 558 -26.56 8.16 -7.09
CA GLY A 558 -26.95 7.05 -7.97
C GLY A 558 -27.18 5.71 -7.24
N ILE A 559 -26.82 5.63 -5.96
CA ILE A 559 -26.95 4.42 -5.12
C ILE A 559 -27.54 4.69 -3.72
N GLY A 560 -27.51 5.94 -3.24
CA GLY A 560 -28.08 6.31 -1.96
C GLY A 560 -29.60 6.43 -1.99
N ALA A 561 -30.28 5.74 -1.06
CA ALA A 561 -31.70 5.88 -0.79
C ALA A 561 -31.97 5.73 0.72
N GLY A 562 -32.88 6.54 1.26
CA GLY A 562 -33.16 6.68 2.69
C GLY A 562 -33.45 8.14 3.05
N GLY A 563 -33.62 8.47 4.33
CA GLY A 563 -33.80 9.86 4.76
C GLY A 563 -35.08 10.54 4.27
N GLY A 564 -36.13 9.75 3.97
CA GLY A 564 -37.45 10.26 3.58
C GLY A 564 -38.20 10.92 4.73
N ALA A 565 -39.52 11.12 4.55
CA ALA A 565 -40.39 11.66 5.60
C ALA A 565 -40.18 10.92 6.93
N ASP A 566 -39.99 11.68 8.00
CA ASP A 566 -39.71 11.25 9.38
C ASP A 566 -38.47 10.34 9.58
N ASN A 567 -37.69 10.04 8.52
CA ASN A 567 -36.51 9.16 8.54
C ASN A 567 -36.74 7.82 9.29
N ASN A 568 -37.94 7.26 9.12
CA ASN A 568 -38.43 6.13 9.91
C ASN A 568 -37.82 4.77 9.51
N ILE A 569 -37.42 4.58 8.26
CA ILE A 569 -36.79 3.34 7.78
C ILE A 569 -35.26 3.37 7.95
N LYS A 570 -34.71 2.39 8.68
CA LYS A 570 -33.29 2.04 8.65
C LYS A 570 -33.12 0.59 8.23
N SER A 571 -32.05 0.24 7.52
CA SER A 571 -31.79 -1.16 7.17
C SER A 571 -30.31 -1.51 7.02
N LEU A 572 -30.02 -2.80 7.15
CA LEU A 572 -28.77 -3.43 6.73
C LEU A 572 -29.12 -4.36 5.56
N SER A 573 -28.50 -4.15 4.40
CA SER A 573 -28.74 -4.95 3.18
C SER A 573 -27.43 -5.52 2.63
N SER A 574 -27.42 -6.78 2.21
CA SER A 574 -26.27 -7.41 1.55
C SER A 574 -26.36 -7.30 0.02
N ARG A 575 -25.25 -7.51 -0.70
CA ARG A 575 -25.23 -7.59 -2.18
C ARG A 575 -26.15 -8.69 -2.75
N SER A 576 -26.52 -9.70 -1.97
CA SER A 576 -27.48 -10.73 -2.39
C SER A 576 -28.94 -10.34 -2.17
N GLY A 577 -29.23 -9.17 -1.58
CA GLY A 577 -30.59 -8.76 -1.23
C GLY A 577 -31.11 -9.34 0.08
N ASN A 578 -30.26 -9.93 0.93
CA ASN A 578 -30.66 -10.26 2.29
C ASN A 578 -30.74 -8.97 3.10
N LYS A 579 -31.86 -8.71 3.79
CA LYS A 579 -32.12 -7.42 4.43
C LYS A 579 -32.73 -7.57 5.82
N LEU A 580 -32.19 -6.81 6.78
CA LEU A 580 -32.82 -6.50 8.06
C LEU A 580 -33.29 -5.04 8.02
N GLU A 581 -34.58 -4.82 8.26
CA GLU A 581 -35.23 -3.51 8.30
C GLU A 581 -35.79 -3.19 9.68
N LEU A 582 -35.68 -1.92 10.07
CA LEU A 582 -36.26 -1.30 11.25
C LEU A 582 -37.14 -0.15 10.78
N ASN A 583 -38.43 -0.16 11.14
CA ASN A 583 -39.39 0.86 10.77
C ASN A 583 -39.95 1.52 12.05
N ASP A 584 -39.43 2.69 12.40
CA ASP A 584 -39.86 3.44 13.59
C ASP A 584 -41.33 3.91 13.52
N GLY A 585 -41.89 4.06 12.31
CA GLY A 585 -43.26 4.54 12.11
C GLY A 585 -44.31 3.46 12.37
N GLU A 586 -43.99 2.20 12.07
CA GLU A 586 -44.78 1.03 12.50
C GLU A 586 -44.37 0.52 13.89
N GLY A 587 -43.16 0.84 14.36
CA GLY A 587 -42.50 0.12 15.46
C GLY A 587 -42.09 -1.30 15.09
N SER A 588 -41.94 -1.61 13.79
CA SER A 588 -41.80 -2.98 13.28
C SER A 588 -40.37 -3.34 12.84
N VAL A 589 -40.08 -4.64 12.83
CA VAL A 589 -38.78 -5.21 12.44
C VAL A 589 -39.00 -6.31 11.42
N PHE A 590 -38.29 -6.27 10.29
CA PHE A 590 -38.49 -7.22 9.18
C PHE A 590 -37.15 -7.80 8.68
N LEU A 591 -37.02 -9.12 8.73
CA LEU A 591 -35.88 -9.87 8.20
C LEU A 591 -36.32 -10.62 6.93
N THR A 592 -35.56 -10.50 5.85
CA THR A 592 -35.85 -11.11 4.53
C THR A 592 -34.60 -11.69 3.89
N ASP A 593 -34.76 -12.79 3.15
CA ASP A 593 -33.75 -13.33 2.24
C ASP A 593 -34.17 -13.20 0.76
N GLN A 594 -33.21 -13.43 -0.14
CA GLN A 594 -33.43 -13.39 -1.60
C GLN A 594 -34.43 -14.45 -2.12
N GLY A 595 -34.78 -15.46 -1.32
CA GLY A 595 -35.76 -16.49 -1.65
C GLY A 595 -37.19 -16.14 -1.19
N GLY A 596 -37.36 -15.01 -0.51
CA GLY A 596 -38.62 -14.55 0.08
C GLY A 596 -39.00 -15.25 1.39
N ALA A 597 -38.11 -16.05 1.98
CA ALA A 597 -38.24 -16.49 3.36
C ALA A 597 -38.05 -15.27 4.29
N ASN A 598 -38.91 -15.13 5.30
CA ASN A 598 -38.98 -13.90 6.06
C ASN A 598 -39.53 -14.06 7.48
N MET A 599 -39.22 -13.07 8.32
CA MET A 599 -39.74 -12.94 9.68
C MET A 599 -40.07 -11.47 9.96
N LYS A 600 -41.35 -11.17 10.25
CA LYS A 600 -41.79 -9.82 10.66
C LYS A 600 -42.27 -9.83 12.11
N PHE A 601 -41.76 -8.89 12.91
CA PHE A 601 -42.39 -8.43 14.14
C PHE A 601 -43.12 -7.13 13.80
N ASP A 602 -44.41 -7.03 14.10
CA ASP A 602 -45.28 -5.98 13.52
C ASP A 602 -45.42 -4.69 14.34
N GLY A 603 -44.80 -4.61 15.51
CA GLY A 603 -44.95 -3.49 16.46
C GLY A 603 -46.14 -3.62 17.40
N ALA A 604 -47.21 -4.33 17.01
CA ALA A 604 -48.35 -4.66 17.87
C ALA A 604 -48.11 -5.88 18.78
N GLY A 605 -46.99 -6.58 18.59
CA GLY A 605 -46.57 -7.74 19.38
C GLY A 605 -46.74 -9.08 18.66
N ASN A 606 -47.19 -9.08 17.40
CA ASN A 606 -47.31 -10.28 16.59
C ASN A 606 -45.97 -10.62 15.92
N ALA A 607 -45.73 -11.92 15.70
CA ALA A 607 -44.55 -12.44 15.03
C ALA A 607 -44.96 -13.41 13.91
N HIS A 608 -44.70 -13.03 12.66
CA HIS A 608 -44.96 -13.85 11.47
C HIS A 608 -43.64 -14.46 10.97
N THR A 609 -43.67 -15.70 10.50
CA THR A 609 -42.47 -16.39 9.99
C THR A 609 -42.82 -17.29 8.80
N ASN A 610 -42.56 -16.80 7.60
CA ASN A 610 -42.86 -17.46 6.34
C ASN A 610 -41.62 -18.13 5.71
N ALA A 611 -41.84 -19.25 5.02
CA ALA A 611 -40.85 -19.91 4.20
C ALA A 611 -41.53 -20.46 2.92
N ASN A 612 -41.14 -19.96 1.75
CA ASN A 612 -41.79 -20.27 0.48
C ASN A 612 -41.62 -21.73 -0.01
N ASN A 613 -40.75 -22.51 0.64
CA ASN A 613 -40.44 -23.90 0.28
C ASN A 613 -40.60 -24.84 1.48
N ASN A 614 -39.51 -25.06 2.25
CA ASN A 614 -39.48 -26.00 3.37
C ASN A 614 -39.16 -25.28 4.68
N LYS A 615 -39.84 -25.65 5.77
CA LYS A 615 -39.54 -25.24 7.15
C LYS A 615 -39.30 -26.49 8.00
N ILE A 616 -38.06 -26.71 8.41
CA ILE A 616 -37.65 -27.86 9.22
C ILE A 616 -37.35 -27.38 10.64
N VAL A 617 -37.89 -28.08 11.64
CA VAL A 617 -37.70 -27.75 13.07
C VAL A 617 -37.15 -28.98 13.78
N ASN A 618 -35.86 -28.97 14.09
CA ASN A 618 -35.17 -30.05 14.78
C ASN A 618 -34.94 -29.67 16.25
N VAL A 619 -35.39 -30.50 17.18
CA VAL A 619 -35.25 -30.27 18.63
C VAL A 619 -34.70 -31.54 19.28
N GLY A 620 -33.55 -31.42 19.97
CA GLY A 620 -32.80 -32.58 20.46
C GLY A 620 -33.37 -33.27 21.71
N ASN A 621 -34.08 -32.51 22.56
CA ASN A 621 -34.61 -33.00 23.85
C ASN A 621 -36.14 -32.92 23.91
N HIS A 622 -36.68 -31.72 24.13
CA HIS A 622 -38.12 -31.50 24.33
C HIS A 622 -38.60 -30.28 23.55
N ASN A 623 -39.74 -30.43 22.86
CA ASN A 623 -40.43 -29.34 22.17
C ASN A 623 -41.82 -29.16 22.80
N THR A 624 -42.04 -28.03 23.46
CA THR A 624 -43.31 -27.73 24.15
C THR A 624 -43.92 -26.47 23.56
N VAL A 625 -45.15 -26.57 23.06
CA VAL A 625 -45.90 -25.45 22.45
C VAL A 625 -47.08 -25.09 23.35
N ASN A 626 -46.99 -23.94 24.01
CA ASN A 626 -48.06 -23.40 24.84
C ASN A 626 -48.87 -22.37 24.03
N ALA A 627 -50.18 -22.54 23.92
CA ALA A 627 -51.08 -21.61 23.25
C ALA A 627 -52.26 -21.26 24.19
N GLY A 628 -52.46 -19.96 24.45
CA GLY A 628 -53.42 -19.50 25.47
C GLY A 628 -54.90 -19.54 25.08
N SER A 629 -55.24 -19.94 23.85
CA SER A 629 -56.64 -19.98 23.37
C SER A 629 -56.91 -21.17 22.45
N SER A 630 -56.07 -21.37 21.43
CA SER A 630 -56.13 -22.57 20.58
C SER A 630 -54.80 -22.84 19.88
N SER A 631 -54.53 -24.11 19.60
CA SER A 631 -53.45 -24.56 18.71
C SER A 631 -54.03 -25.38 17.57
N ALA A 632 -53.48 -25.25 16.37
CA ALA A 632 -53.97 -25.92 15.17
C ALA A 632 -52.82 -26.36 14.24
N ILE A 633 -52.93 -27.58 13.71
CA ILE A 633 -52.06 -28.10 12.65
C ILE A 633 -52.93 -28.28 11.39
N ASN A 634 -52.64 -27.49 10.37
CA ASN A 634 -53.30 -27.51 9.07
C ASN A 634 -52.39 -28.17 8.03
N VAL A 635 -52.90 -29.15 7.27
CA VAL A 635 -52.16 -29.76 6.16
C VAL A 635 -52.97 -29.66 4.86
N GLY A 636 -52.33 -29.12 3.81
CA GLY A 636 -52.90 -29.04 2.46
C GLY A 636 -53.97 -27.97 2.23
N GLY A 637 -54.29 -27.15 3.25
CA GLY A 637 -55.00 -25.88 3.07
C GLY A 637 -54.03 -24.74 2.79
N LYS A 638 -54.49 -23.69 2.12
CA LYS A 638 -53.82 -22.38 2.05
C LYS A 638 -54.37 -21.46 3.14
N GLU A 639 -53.80 -20.27 3.30
CA GLU A 639 -54.41 -19.22 4.11
C GLU A 639 -55.83 -18.90 3.59
N GLY A 640 -56.82 -18.92 4.49
CA GLY A 640 -58.25 -18.78 4.17
C GLY A 640 -58.96 -20.04 3.66
N GLU A 641 -58.24 -21.11 3.31
CA GLU A 641 -58.80 -22.34 2.72
C GLU A 641 -58.85 -23.50 3.75
N PRO A 642 -59.85 -24.40 3.67
CA PRO A 642 -59.95 -25.55 4.57
C PRO A 642 -58.79 -26.54 4.38
N ALA A 643 -58.27 -27.07 5.49
CA ALA A 643 -57.23 -28.10 5.46
C ALA A 643 -57.79 -29.46 4.98
N ASN A 644 -56.95 -30.28 4.34
CA ASN A 644 -57.31 -31.66 3.99
C ASN A 644 -57.10 -32.64 5.16
N SER A 645 -56.22 -32.28 6.10
CA SER A 645 -56.08 -32.91 7.42
C SER A 645 -55.90 -31.83 8.48
N TYR A 646 -56.62 -31.94 9.60
CA TYR A 646 -56.72 -30.92 10.64
C TYR A 646 -56.61 -31.55 12.03
N LEU A 647 -55.78 -30.97 12.90
CA LEU A 647 -55.76 -31.26 14.33
C LEU A 647 -55.85 -29.94 15.09
N LYS A 648 -56.89 -29.76 15.90
CA LYS A 648 -57.15 -28.56 16.70
C LYS A 648 -57.30 -28.91 18.17
N MET A 649 -56.76 -28.05 19.04
CA MET A 649 -56.95 -28.08 20.49
C MET A 649 -57.32 -26.67 20.97
N ASP A 650 -58.22 -26.55 21.95
CA ASP A 650 -58.62 -25.25 22.52
C ASP A 650 -58.59 -25.19 24.05
N ALA A 651 -58.68 -23.97 24.59
CA ALA A 651 -58.67 -23.69 26.02
C ALA A 651 -59.93 -24.17 26.78
N SER A 652 -60.95 -24.67 26.09
CA SER A 652 -62.09 -25.36 26.70
C SER A 652 -61.85 -26.88 26.84
N GLY A 653 -60.71 -27.38 26.36
CA GLY A 653 -60.33 -28.80 26.42
C GLY A 653 -60.84 -29.62 25.24
N ASN A 654 -61.42 -29.01 24.20
CA ASN A 654 -61.84 -29.74 23.02
C ASN A 654 -60.61 -30.17 22.19
N ILE A 655 -60.66 -31.39 21.67
CA ILE A 655 -59.70 -31.90 20.68
C ILE A 655 -60.48 -32.35 19.44
N CYS A 656 -60.17 -31.75 18.31
CA CYS A 656 -60.79 -32.02 17.01
C CYS A 656 -59.72 -32.61 16.07
N LEU A 657 -60.03 -33.75 15.45
CA LEU A 657 -59.18 -34.44 14.48
C LEU A 657 -60.03 -34.77 13.25
N GLU A 658 -59.75 -34.11 12.13
CA GLU A 658 -60.48 -34.27 10.88
C GLU A 658 -59.54 -34.69 9.75
N GLY A 659 -60.00 -35.61 8.90
CA GLY A 659 -59.28 -36.09 7.73
C GLY A 659 -60.25 -36.32 6.58
N LYS A 660 -60.01 -35.65 5.45
CA LYS A 660 -60.94 -35.57 4.32
C LYS A 660 -61.33 -36.92 3.70
N THR A 661 -60.48 -37.94 3.83
CA THR A 661 -60.66 -39.26 3.20
C THR A 661 -60.66 -40.43 4.21
N LYS A 662 -59.72 -40.43 5.16
CA LYS A 662 -59.51 -41.49 6.14
C LYS A 662 -58.80 -40.98 7.40
N ILE A 663 -59.13 -41.56 8.55
CA ILE A 663 -58.36 -41.51 9.79
C ILE A 663 -58.01 -42.96 10.18
N GLU A 664 -56.77 -43.23 10.60
CA GLU A 664 -56.32 -44.57 11.05
C GLU A 664 -55.54 -44.44 12.36
N LEU A 665 -55.94 -45.20 13.38
CA LEU A 665 -55.21 -45.40 14.63
C LEU A 665 -54.70 -46.85 14.64
N LYS A 666 -53.41 -47.06 14.93
CA LYS A 666 -52.75 -48.34 14.66
C LYS A 666 -51.64 -48.68 15.64
N VAL A 667 -51.61 -49.94 16.08
CA VAL A 667 -50.50 -50.54 16.84
C VAL A 667 -50.20 -51.92 16.26
N GLY A 668 -49.07 -52.05 15.57
CA GLY A 668 -48.71 -53.29 14.84
C GLY A 668 -49.74 -53.61 13.74
N LYS A 669 -50.43 -54.75 13.86
CA LYS A 669 -51.54 -55.14 12.99
C LYS A 669 -52.91 -54.61 13.46
N ASN A 670 -53.04 -54.22 14.72
CA ASN A 670 -54.33 -53.87 15.33
C ASN A 670 -54.70 -52.42 14.95
N THR A 671 -55.95 -52.19 14.54
CA THR A 671 -56.38 -50.94 13.90
C THR A 671 -57.79 -50.49 14.29
N ILE A 672 -57.98 -49.16 14.29
CA ILE A 672 -59.28 -48.50 14.15
C ILE A 672 -59.17 -47.60 12.92
N THR A 673 -60.08 -47.77 11.96
CA THR A 673 -60.13 -46.98 10.72
C THR A 673 -61.49 -46.30 10.59
N ILE A 674 -61.49 -44.99 10.35
CA ILE A 674 -62.68 -44.19 10.02
C ILE A 674 -62.56 -43.75 8.56
N THR A 675 -63.64 -43.89 7.81
CA THR A 675 -63.76 -43.47 6.40
C THR A 675 -65.10 -42.76 6.18
N GLN A 676 -65.27 -42.10 5.04
CA GLN A 676 -66.56 -41.51 4.63
C GLN A 676 -67.72 -42.52 4.59
N THR A 677 -67.42 -43.83 4.48
CA THR A 677 -68.41 -44.92 4.35
C THR A 677 -68.61 -45.74 5.63
N GLY A 678 -67.88 -45.47 6.72
CA GLY A 678 -68.02 -46.22 7.97
C GLY A 678 -66.74 -46.37 8.80
N ILE A 679 -66.87 -47.12 9.90
CA ILE A 679 -65.83 -47.35 10.89
C ILE A 679 -65.53 -48.86 11.00
N THR A 680 -64.25 -49.22 11.00
CA THR A 680 -63.78 -50.61 11.18
C THR A 680 -62.83 -50.70 12.37
N ILE A 681 -63.07 -51.66 13.27
CA ILE A 681 -62.19 -52.00 14.39
C ILE A 681 -61.67 -53.43 14.16
N SER A 682 -60.36 -53.65 14.31
CA SER A 682 -59.75 -54.96 14.07
C SER A 682 -58.59 -55.24 15.03
N ALA A 683 -58.72 -56.29 15.83
CA ALA A 683 -57.61 -56.95 16.51
C ALA A 683 -57.20 -58.19 15.71
N ALA A 684 -55.99 -58.19 15.17
CA ALA A 684 -55.46 -59.25 14.32
C ALA A 684 -54.55 -60.24 15.08
N ASP A 685 -53.90 -59.77 16.15
CA ASP A 685 -53.29 -60.61 17.19
C ASP A 685 -53.74 -60.09 18.57
N GLY A 686 -54.12 -61.00 19.47
CA GLY A 686 -54.65 -60.68 20.80
C GLY A 686 -56.17 -60.73 20.91
N MET A 687 -56.72 -60.13 21.96
CA MET A 687 -58.16 -60.11 22.27
C MET A 687 -58.74 -58.71 21.99
N LEU A 688 -59.88 -58.64 21.31
CA LEU A 688 -60.74 -57.45 21.33
C LEU A 688 -61.67 -57.58 22.54
N ASP A 689 -61.37 -56.83 23.59
CA ASP A 689 -62.12 -56.84 24.84
C ASP A 689 -63.03 -55.60 24.94
N MET A 690 -64.28 -55.78 25.38
CA MET A 690 -65.35 -54.76 25.30
C MET A 690 -66.21 -54.74 26.56
N ASN A 691 -65.57 -54.47 27.71
CA ASN A 691 -66.24 -54.41 29.00
C ASN A 691 -66.99 -53.08 29.24
N SER A 692 -68.13 -53.17 29.95
CA SER A 692 -68.86 -52.03 30.49
C SER A 692 -69.35 -52.35 31.90
N LEU A 693 -69.31 -51.37 32.81
CA LEU A 693 -69.80 -51.51 34.19
C LEU A 693 -71.31 -51.27 34.32
N GLN A 694 -71.99 -50.92 33.23
CA GLN A 694 -73.43 -50.66 33.20
C GLN A 694 -74.06 -51.41 32.03
N ASN A 695 -74.09 -50.78 30.84
CA ASN A 695 -74.66 -51.33 29.63
C ASN A 695 -73.60 -51.34 28.52
N ALA A 696 -73.60 -52.39 27.70
CA ALA A 696 -72.99 -52.40 26.37
C ALA A 696 -74.12 -52.66 25.37
N LEU A 697 -74.24 -51.82 24.34
CA LEU A 697 -75.36 -51.86 23.40
C LEU A 697 -74.84 -51.89 21.97
N LEU A 698 -75.19 -52.93 21.23
CA LEU A 698 -74.95 -53.06 19.80
C LEU A 698 -76.30 -53.06 19.08
N VAL A 699 -76.52 -52.07 18.23
CA VAL A 699 -77.77 -51.88 17.48
C VAL A 699 -77.46 -51.65 16.01
N THR A 700 -78.13 -52.40 15.15
CA THR A 700 -78.05 -52.34 13.69
C THR A 700 -79.47 -52.32 13.14
N GLN A 701 -79.73 -51.54 12.08
CA GLN A 701 -81.03 -51.57 11.41
C GLN A 701 -81.18 -52.78 10.47
N ASP A 702 -80.10 -53.18 9.80
CA ASP A 702 -80.10 -54.33 8.88
C ASP A 702 -79.64 -55.62 9.58
N ASN A 703 -78.32 -55.81 9.72
CA ASN A 703 -77.73 -57.07 10.16
C ASN A 703 -76.67 -56.86 11.24
N LEU A 704 -76.79 -57.63 12.34
CA LEU A 704 -75.71 -57.89 13.29
C LEU A 704 -75.16 -59.29 13.04
N SER A 705 -73.84 -59.49 13.16
CA SER A 705 -73.21 -60.79 12.93
C SER A 705 -72.08 -61.03 13.92
N ILE A 706 -72.11 -62.19 14.58
CA ILE A 706 -71.11 -62.64 15.55
C ILE A 706 -70.62 -64.02 15.09
N HIS A 707 -69.32 -64.19 14.90
CA HIS A 707 -68.73 -65.42 14.36
C HIS A 707 -67.42 -65.77 15.07
N SER A 708 -67.24 -67.05 15.37
CA SER A 708 -66.01 -67.64 15.92
C SER A 708 -65.65 -68.90 15.15
N LYS A 709 -64.35 -69.20 15.07
CA LYS A 709 -63.82 -70.44 14.46
C LYS A 709 -63.64 -71.60 15.45
N SER A 710 -63.90 -71.37 16.73
CA SER A 710 -63.64 -72.35 17.81
C SER A 710 -64.81 -72.40 18.79
N LEU A 711 -64.88 -71.46 19.72
CA LEU A 711 -65.97 -71.32 20.69
C LEU A 711 -66.57 -69.91 20.60
N THR A 712 -67.88 -69.82 20.65
CA THR A 712 -68.62 -68.61 21.04
C THR A 712 -69.22 -68.90 22.41
N SER A 713 -69.04 -68.00 23.37
CA SER A 713 -69.61 -68.11 24.71
C SER A 713 -70.31 -66.82 25.07
N ILE A 714 -71.57 -66.91 25.49
CA ILE A 714 -72.38 -65.80 25.98
C ILE A 714 -72.89 -66.25 27.35
N ASN A 715 -72.63 -65.47 28.39
CA ASN A 715 -72.98 -65.80 29.77
C ASN A 715 -73.72 -64.63 30.41
N SER A 716 -74.73 -64.90 31.22
CA SER A 716 -75.42 -63.91 32.05
C SER A 716 -75.41 -64.37 33.50
N GLY A 717 -75.28 -63.44 34.44
CA GLY A 717 -75.46 -63.69 35.87
C GLY A 717 -76.93 -63.67 36.33
N GLY A 718 -77.84 -63.30 35.41
CA GLY A 718 -79.28 -63.35 35.57
C GLY A 718 -79.92 -63.81 34.26
N ASP A 719 -81.10 -63.29 33.93
CA ASP A 719 -81.81 -63.69 32.72
C ASP A 719 -81.01 -63.38 31.44
N MET A 720 -81.19 -64.23 30.42
CA MET A 720 -80.74 -63.99 29.05
C MET A 720 -81.96 -64.08 28.13
N THR A 721 -82.31 -62.96 27.50
CA THR A 721 -83.48 -62.87 26.63
C THR A 721 -83.04 -62.77 25.17
N ILE A 722 -83.36 -63.79 24.37
CA ILE A 722 -83.22 -63.78 22.91
C ILE A 722 -84.63 -63.68 22.34
N THR A 723 -84.88 -62.70 21.45
CA THR A 723 -86.19 -62.51 20.79
C THR A 723 -86.01 -62.28 19.30
N GLY A 724 -86.94 -62.82 18.51
CA GLY A 724 -86.96 -62.75 17.06
C GLY A 724 -88.19 -63.47 16.52
N SER A 725 -88.55 -63.23 15.26
CA SER A 725 -89.67 -63.92 14.59
C SER A 725 -89.37 -65.40 14.27
N THR A 726 -88.09 -65.75 14.20
CA THR A 726 -87.57 -67.10 14.01
C THR A 726 -86.20 -67.16 14.68
N VAL A 727 -85.93 -68.23 15.43
CA VAL A 727 -84.67 -68.43 16.17
C VAL A 727 -84.28 -69.90 16.02
N ASP A 728 -83.43 -70.19 15.04
CA ASP A 728 -82.99 -71.55 14.74
C ASP A 728 -81.76 -71.91 15.59
N ILE A 729 -81.88 -72.97 16.39
CA ILE A 729 -80.81 -73.53 17.22
C ILE A 729 -80.68 -75.02 16.86
N ASN A 730 -79.49 -75.43 16.43
CA ASN A 730 -79.14 -76.80 16.02
C ASN A 730 -78.03 -77.37 16.90
#